data_AF-A0AAD6U205-F1
#
_entry.id   AF-A0AAD6U205-F1
#
_cell.length_a   1.000
_cell.length_b   1.000
_cell.length_c   1.000
_cell.angle_alpha   90.00
_cell.angle_beta   90.00
_cell.angle_gamma   90.00
#
_symmetry.space_group_name_H-M   'P 1'
#
loop_
_entity.id
_entity.type
_entity.pdbx_description
1 polymer ?
#
loop_
_entity_poly.entity_id
_entity_poly.type
_entity_poly.pdbx_seq_one_letter_code
_entity_poly.pdbx_strand_id
1 'polypeptide(L)'
;MSPNVSHPLTSANFMEIYNSLPPEIRQSLVEKQLAPLLDRVPKDQAKKVMRSVNCLRSQYSSIPVLDLKAKKKEINGLLDELARDGKRAITRERSNREELLAEIVESIVSWLNDIWSVVYEYNASFDEAHDCLLYVAEVLNILSSIPGMGGRCRCSSAHLSVTLAIRRKDKIIKKFNLSSPRNIDRALLWIWRDLFVSMFAKGIHTEKIPEMLSDIEESLNWQALRRMLYGGSKSASLVYEEDAEGGDGHSEPCFEDELEDEDSQRCPCRMHASHWSQAMNVHRTKLRDLVHQHLIALFELTPSHQIFHSILAISPDTDETEPALLDILSRIAGTSADTLVAALDIHASEEDPAALMELLDKHSYLLRPRDSHVLLLAVSTLAECSEFHVRALQLAERQLLDTAAALRAAVRSAFSRVEERTSVEALGEILKLRADGVHRRQRIDTWVDSVITPGSTVPHPMAFAAMMMGFPLAAGMEDGDDMDILGYLDMDQPDPDLEDLREEFRPNLRERFDAWVSAVTSMKGGNTLLGKLYFKIVEEMPYFKMNDVADEMLNRLGERPNKVHVTEAFEAVLSFCKTQRKRINTRAEKRRKTEAAKRAAEASGSVAAPAPAPLPPQTTHRSGYPFSYLTTTHPPAAGPSSSPFPAGIGGMEDVD
;
A
#
# COMPACT_ATOMS: atom_id res chain seq x y z
N MET A 1 79.40 4.60 -11.01
CA MET A 1 78.19 4.43 -10.17
C MET A 1 77.01 4.85 -11.02
N SER A 2 76.35 3.89 -11.64
CA SER A 2 75.27 4.15 -12.61
C SER A 2 73.93 4.31 -11.89
N PRO A 3 73.04 5.21 -12.34
CA PRO A 3 71.76 5.44 -11.69
C PRO A 3 70.87 4.22 -11.88
N ASN A 4 70.29 3.78 -10.78
CA ASN A 4 69.36 2.67 -10.72
C ASN A 4 68.03 3.14 -11.33
N VAL A 5 67.80 2.85 -12.61
CA VAL A 5 66.53 3.13 -13.30
C VAL A 5 65.51 2.13 -12.78
N SER A 6 64.79 2.49 -11.71
CA SER A 6 63.65 1.73 -11.23
C SER A 6 62.51 1.86 -12.23
N HIS A 7 62.20 0.79 -12.98
CA HIS A 7 60.97 0.69 -13.79
C HIS A 7 59.77 0.45 -12.86
N PRO A 8 58.88 1.44 -12.61
CA PRO A 8 57.82 1.32 -11.61
C PRO A 8 56.53 0.63 -12.12
N LEU A 9 56.55 0.02 -13.32
CA LEU A 9 55.34 -0.36 -14.08
C LEU A 9 55.10 -1.87 -14.23
N THR A 10 55.96 -2.74 -13.70
CA THR A 10 55.90 -4.18 -14.00
C THR A 10 54.88 -4.97 -13.18
N SER A 11 54.67 -4.64 -11.90
CA SER A 11 53.77 -5.40 -11.01
C SER A 11 52.29 -5.15 -11.31
N ALA A 12 51.91 -3.88 -11.55
CA ALA A 12 50.53 -3.52 -11.87
C ALA A 12 50.09 -4.14 -13.21
N ASN A 13 50.93 -4.02 -14.23
CA ASN A 13 50.68 -4.63 -15.54
C ASN A 13 50.64 -6.17 -15.45
N PHE A 14 51.52 -6.78 -14.64
CA PHE A 14 51.45 -8.22 -14.39
C PHE A 14 50.11 -8.64 -13.76
N MET A 15 49.63 -7.91 -12.75
CA MET A 15 48.36 -8.22 -12.08
C MET A 15 47.15 -8.00 -13.00
N GLU A 16 47.19 -6.99 -13.86
CA GLU A 16 46.16 -6.75 -14.89
C GLU A 16 46.09 -7.92 -15.87
N ILE A 17 47.23 -8.34 -16.42
CA ILE A 17 47.31 -9.53 -17.29
C ILE A 17 46.87 -10.77 -16.51
N TYR A 18 47.38 -11.00 -15.30
CA TYR A 18 47.02 -12.15 -14.47
C TYR A 18 45.52 -12.26 -14.26
N ASN A 19 44.87 -11.16 -13.88
CA ASN A 19 43.42 -11.13 -13.62
C ASN A 19 42.59 -11.32 -14.90
N SER A 20 43.12 -10.96 -16.07
CA SER A 20 42.47 -11.21 -17.36
C SER A 20 42.50 -12.68 -17.81
N LEU A 21 43.34 -13.52 -17.18
CA LEU A 21 43.48 -14.93 -17.57
C LEU A 21 42.38 -15.81 -16.96
N PRO A 22 41.90 -16.83 -17.70
CA PRO A 22 41.04 -17.88 -17.16
C PRO A 22 41.64 -18.54 -15.90
N PRO A 23 40.81 -19.03 -14.95
CA PRO A 23 41.28 -19.64 -13.70
C PRO A 23 42.31 -20.75 -13.90
N GLU A 24 42.14 -21.59 -14.91
CA GLU A 24 43.04 -22.72 -15.22
C GLU A 24 44.42 -22.22 -15.66
N ILE A 25 44.44 -21.12 -16.43
CA ILE A 25 45.68 -20.52 -16.90
C ILE A 25 46.38 -19.75 -15.77
N ARG A 26 45.62 -19.06 -14.90
CA ARG A 26 46.15 -18.45 -13.67
C ARG A 26 46.83 -19.48 -12.79
N GLN A 27 46.15 -20.60 -12.52
CA GLN A 27 46.71 -21.69 -11.74
C GLN A 27 47.97 -22.26 -12.41
N SER A 28 47.92 -22.53 -13.72
CA SER A 28 49.08 -23.01 -14.47
C SER A 28 50.25 -22.01 -14.45
N LEU A 29 49.99 -20.69 -14.50
CA LEU A 29 51.03 -19.67 -14.38
C LEU A 29 51.66 -19.67 -12.98
N VAL A 30 50.82 -19.76 -11.94
CA VAL A 30 51.30 -19.85 -10.55
C VAL A 30 52.16 -21.10 -10.37
N GLU A 31 51.68 -22.26 -10.79
CA GLU A 31 52.36 -23.54 -10.60
C GLU A 31 53.63 -23.68 -11.44
N LYS A 32 53.60 -23.30 -12.72
CA LYS A 32 54.71 -23.55 -13.66
C LYS A 32 55.71 -22.41 -13.75
N GLN A 33 55.29 -21.17 -13.50
CA GLN A 33 56.16 -20.00 -13.66
C GLN A 33 56.48 -19.34 -12.32
N LEU A 34 55.48 -19.01 -11.48
CA LEU A 34 55.73 -18.26 -10.24
C LEU A 34 56.31 -19.12 -9.12
N ALA A 35 55.83 -20.35 -8.93
CA ALA A 35 56.31 -21.22 -7.87
C ALA A 35 57.80 -21.57 -8.02
N PRO A 36 58.32 -21.95 -9.22
CA PRO A 36 59.76 -22.19 -9.41
C PRO A 36 60.62 -20.94 -9.24
N LEU A 37 60.05 -19.73 -9.38
CA LEU A 37 60.80 -18.51 -9.10
C LEU A 37 61.12 -18.38 -7.61
N LEU A 38 60.27 -18.89 -6.71
CA LEU A 38 60.55 -18.88 -5.26
C LEU A 38 61.83 -19.64 -4.90
N ASP A 39 62.18 -20.67 -5.66
CA ASP A 39 63.44 -21.43 -5.48
C ASP A 39 64.68 -20.63 -5.89
N ARG A 40 64.52 -19.58 -6.71
CA ARG A 40 65.60 -18.72 -7.22
C ARG A 40 65.79 -17.44 -6.40
N VAL A 41 64.82 -17.07 -5.56
CA VAL A 41 64.90 -15.89 -4.68
C VAL A 41 65.79 -16.21 -3.46
N PRO A 42 66.52 -15.23 -2.87
CA PRO A 42 67.26 -15.45 -1.62
C PRO A 42 66.42 -16.13 -0.53
N LYS A 43 67.03 -17.07 0.20
CA LYS A 43 66.35 -17.93 1.20
C LYS A 43 65.53 -17.13 2.22
N ASP A 44 65.99 -15.95 2.61
CA ASP A 44 65.28 -15.12 3.60
C ASP A 44 63.98 -14.51 3.04
N GLN A 45 63.96 -14.14 1.76
CA GLN A 45 62.76 -13.66 1.08
C GLN A 45 61.81 -14.83 0.80
N ALA A 46 62.31 -15.99 0.35
CA ALA A 46 61.50 -17.20 0.20
C ALA A 46 60.85 -17.62 1.53
N LYS A 47 61.59 -17.60 2.65
CA LYS A 47 61.04 -17.83 3.99
C LYS A 47 59.98 -16.79 4.37
N LYS A 48 60.16 -15.52 4.01
CA LYS A 48 59.17 -14.46 4.26
C LYS A 48 57.87 -14.74 3.49
N VAL A 49 57.96 -15.08 2.21
CA VAL A 49 56.81 -15.47 1.38
C VAL A 49 56.11 -16.69 1.96
N MET A 50 56.85 -17.76 2.31
CA MET A 50 56.27 -18.96 2.90
C MET A 50 55.62 -18.70 4.26
N ARG A 51 56.16 -17.79 5.08
CA ARG A 51 55.49 -17.34 6.31
C ARG A 51 54.18 -16.62 6.01
N SER A 52 54.14 -15.74 5.02
CA SER A 52 52.90 -15.10 4.57
C SER A 52 51.88 -16.11 4.05
N VAL A 53 52.30 -17.07 3.22
CA VAL A 53 51.44 -18.15 2.72
C VAL A 53 50.92 -19.03 3.85
N ASN A 54 51.76 -19.42 4.81
CA ASN A 54 51.32 -20.20 5.98
C ASN A 54 50.38 -19.40 6.89
N CYS A 55 50.60 -18.09 7.03
CA CYS A 55 49.71 -17.20 7.76
C CYS A 55 48.33 -17.13 7.08
N LEU A 56 48.30 -16.95 5.75
CA LEU A 56 47.06 -17.01 4.96
C LEU A 56 46.40 -18.38 5.05
N ARG A 57 47.15 -19.47 4.90
CA ARG A 57 46.61 -20.84 5.04
C ARG A 57 45.98 -21.06 6.41
N SER A 58 46.64 -20.63 7.48
CA SER A 58 46.10 -20.73 8.84
C SER A 58 44.91 -19.80 9.06
N GLN A 59 44.87 -18.65 8.38
CA GLN A 59 43.73 -17.76 8.42
C GLN A 59 42.53 -18.40 7.72
N TYR A 60 42.70 -19.03 6.56
CA TYR A 60 41.61 -19.61 5.77
C TYR A 60 41.32 -21.09 6.10
N SER A 61 42.08 -21.75 6.98
CA SER A 61 41.85 -23.16 7.30
C SER A 61 40.54 -23.43 8.05
N SER A 62 39.96 -22.41 8.66
CA SER A 62 38.70 -22.47 9.40
C SER A 62 37.52 -21.83 8.64
N ILE A 63 37.69 -21.56 7.34
CA ILE A 63 36.59 -21.02 6.53
C ILE A 63 35.47 -22.07 6.41
N PRO A 64 34.22 -21.72 6.75
CA PRO A 64 33.08 -22.59 6.47
C PRO A 64 32.96 -22.85 4.96
N VAL A 65 32.60 -24.07 4.58
CA VAL A 65 32.37 -24.43 3.18
C VAL A 65 30.90 -24.20 2.85
N LEU A 66 30.62 -23.27 1.94
CA LEU A 66 29.25 -22.96 1.51
C LEU A 66 28.77 -23.93 0.43
N ASP A 67 28.46 -25.18 0.79
CA ASP A 67 27.93 -26.15 -0.18
C ASP A 67 26.42 -25.94 -0.42
N LEU A 68 26.10 -25.01 -1.32
CA LEU A 68 24.71 -24.70 -1.71
C LEU A 68 23.97 -25.94 -2.18
N LYS A 69 24.63 -26.85 -2.90
CA LYS A 69 23.98 -28.04 -3.47
C LYS A 69 23.60 -29.03 -2.38
N ALA A 70 24.51 -29.29 -1.43
CA ALA A 70 24.22 -30.12 -0.28
C ALA A 70 23.09 -29.52 0.56
N LYS A 71 23.13 -28.20 0.79
CA LYS A 71 22.10 -27.51 1.56
C LYS A 71 20.73 -27.54 0.88
N LYS A 72 20.68 -27.32 -0.44
CA LYS A 72 19.44 -27.48 -1.24
C LYS A 72 18.84 -28.87 -1.08
N LYS A 73 19.68 -29.92 -1.14
CA LYS A 73 19.21 -31.30 -0.98
C LYS A 73 18.64 -31.56 0.42
N GLU A 74 19.30 -31.06 1.46
CA GLU A 74 18.88 -31.18 2.86
C GLU A 74 17.51 -30.51 3.08
N ILE A 75 17.44 -29.20 2.81
CA ILE A 75 16.24 -28.40 3.09
C ILE A 75 15.06 -28.81 2.20
N ASN A 76 15.28 -29.09 0.91
CA ASN A 76 14.20 -29.57 0.05
C ASN A 76 13.67 -30.95 0.51
N GLY A 77 14.54 -31.81 1.05
CA GLY A 77 14.10 -33.06 1.67
C GLY A 77 13.16 -32.83 2.85
N LEU A 78 13.48 -31.87 3.73
CA LEU A 78 12.64 -31.48 4.86
C LEU A 78 11.32 -30.83 4.40
N LEU A 79 11.34 -29.98 3.37
CA LEU A 79 10.14 -29.37 2.78
C LEU A 79 9.22 -30.43 2.16
N ASP A 80 9.79 -31.43 1.48
CA ASP A 80 9.03 -32.56 0.92
C ASP A 80 8.41 -33.43 2.02
N GLU A 81 9.09 -33.60 3.16
CA GLU A 81 8.54 -34.27 4.34
C GLU A 81 7.40 -33.47 4.97
N LEU A 82 7.58 -32.16 5.11
CA LEU A 82 6.56 -31.24 5.62
C LEU A 82 5.29 -31.25 4.76
N ALA A 83 5.45 -31.26 3.43
CA ALA A 83 4.33 -31.35 2.50
C ALA A 83 3.62 -32.72 2.57
N ARG A 84 4.36 -33.81 2.77
CA ARG A 84 3.79 -35.15 2.99
C ARG A 84 3.05 -35.26 4.32
N ASP A 85 3.59 -34.67 5.39
CA ASP A 85 2.96 -34.64 6.72
C ASP A 85 1.59 -33.93 6.68
N GLY A 86 1.50 -32.81 5.98
CA GLY A 86 0.23 -32.10 5.77
C GLY A 86 -0.87 -32.97 5.16
N LYS A 87 -0.52 -33.93 4.29
CA LYS A 87 -1.46 -34.91 3.72
C LYS A 87 -1.82 -36.02 4.72
N ARG A 88 -0.86 -36.48 5.53
CA ARG A 88 -1.07 -37.53 6.56
C ARG A 88 -1.93 -37.06 7.73
N ALA A 89 -1.82 -35.79 8.11
CA ALA A 89 -2.64 -35.20 9.18
C ALA A 89 -4.15 -35.31 8.89
N ILE A 90 -4.55 -35.29 7.60
CA ILE A 90 -5.95 -35.47 7.18
C ILE A 90 -6.45 -36.88 7.51
N THR A 91 -5.57 -37.87 7.48
CA THR A 91 -5.88 -39.29 7.75
C THR A 91 -5.82 -39.70 9.23
N ARG A 92 -5.83 -38.73 10.17
CA ARG A 92 -5.80 -38.91 11.64
C ARG A 92 -4.47 -39.41 12.24
N GLU A 93 -3.35 -39.29 11.53
CA GLU A 93 -2.02 -39.46 12.14
C GLU A 93 -1.61 -38.19 12.91
N ARG A 94 -0.81 -38.33 13.99
CA ARG A 94 -0.22 -37.18 14.70
C ARG A 94 0.74 -36.48 13.73
N SER A 95 0.53 -35.18 13.51
CA SER A 95 1.37 -34.37 12.63
C SER A 95 2.71 -34.06 13.29
N ASN A 96 3.81 -34.23 12.55
CA ASN A 96 5.16 -33.86 12.95
C ASN A 96 5.57 -32.46 12.41
N ARG A 97 4.58 -31.65 12.03
CA ARG A 97 4.78 -30.35 11.38
C ARG A 97 5.68 -29.40 12.17
N GLU A 98 5.50 -29.32 13.48
CA GLU A 98 6.28 -28.40 14.34
C GLU A 98 7.77 -28.79 14.39
N GLU A 99 8.07 -30.09 14.49
CA GLU A 99 9.43 -30.62 14.50
C GLU A 99 10.12 -30.36 13.15
N LEU A 100 9.46 -30.68 12.04
CA LEU A 100 9.99 -30.43 10.69
C LEU A 100 10.23 -28.93 10.44
N LEU A 101 9.33 -28.06 10.90
CA LEU A 101 9.53 -26.61 10.80
C LEU A 101 10.72 -26.14 11.65
N ALA A 102 10.87 -26.66 12.86
CA ALA A 102 12.00 -26.34 13.74
C ALA A 102 13.33 -26.79 13.11
N GLU A 103 13.39 -28.00 12.54
CA GLU A 103 14.58 -28.52 11.85
C GLU A 103 14.97 -27.66 10.64
N ILE A 104 13.99 -27.27 9.81
CA ILE A 104 14.25 -26.37 8.67
C ILE A 104 14.80 -25.03 9.17
N VAL A 105 14.18 -24.45 10.19
CA VAL A 105 14.62 -23.17 10.76
C VAL A 105 16.01 -23.27 11.39
N GLU A 106 16.31 -24.32 12.15
CA GLU A 106 17.63 -24.54 12.75
C GLU A 106 18.72 -24.73 11.67
N SER A 107 18.39 -25.48 10.62
CA SER A 107 19.24 -25.69 9.46
C SER A 107 19.57 -24.37 8.73
N ILE A 108 18.59 -23.47 8.60
CA ILE A 108 18.79 -22.12 8.03
C ILE A 108 19.62 -21.25 8.99
N VAL A 109 19.23 -21.16 10.26
CA VAL A 109 19.83 -20.29 11.28
C VAL A 109 21.32 -20.59 11.47
N SER A 110 21.69 -21.87 11.54
CA SER A 110 23.09 -22.29 11.62
C SER A 110 23.87 -21.88 10.37
N TRP A 111 23.28 -22.08 9.19
CA TRP A 111 23.93 -21.77 7.92
C TRP A 111 24.10 -20.26 7.66
N LEU A 112 23.17 -19.43 8.13
CA LEU A 112 23.30 -17.97 8.08
C LEU A 112 24.55 -17.47 8.84
N ASN A 113 24.93 -18.12 9.94
CA ASN A 113 26.17 -17.80 10.65
C ASN A 113 27.42 -18.15 9.82
N ASP A 114 27.39 -19.28 9.12
CA ASP A 114 28.49 -19.70 8.24
C ASP A 114 28.66 -18.75 7.05
N ILE A 115 27.55 -18.39 6.40
CA ILE A 115 27.52 -17.41 5.30
C ILE A 115 28.10 -16.08 5.77
N TRP A 116 27.63 -15.56 6.91
CA TRP A 116 28.14 -14.31 7.48
C TRP A 116 29.65 -14.37 7.76
N SER A 117 30.12 -15.48 8.34
CA SER A 117 31.54 -15.69 8.64
C SER A 117 32.39 -15.64 7.37
N VAL A 118 31.95 -16.32 6.31
CA VAL A 118 32.63 -16.34 5.00
C VAL A 118 32.77 -14.93 4.41
N VAL A 119 31.69 -14.13 4.43
CA VAL A 119 31.71 -12.80 3.81
C VAL A 119 32.39 -11.74 4.67
N TYR A 120 32.14 -11.72 5.98
CA TYR A 120 32.61 -10.64 6.86
C TYR A 120 33.99 -10.94 7.45
N GLU A 121 34.21 -12.15 7.95
CA GLU A 121 35.49 -12.51 8.59
C GLU A 121 36.56 -12.88 7.57
N TYR A 122 36.21 -13.74 6.62
CA TYR A 122 37.16 -14.26 5.63
C TYR A 122 37.22 -13.43 4.36
N ASN A 123 36.18 -12.62 4.08
CA ASN A 123 36.08 -11.77 2.88
C ASN A 123 36.28 -12.58 1.59
N ALA A 124 35.60 -13.72 1.50
CA ALA A 124 35.72 -14.67 0.40
C ALA A 124 34.34 -15.10 -0.14
N SER A 125 34.34 -15.69 -1.33
CA SER A 125 33.17 -16.31 -1.97
C SER A 125 31.89 -15.46 -1.96
N PHE A 126 32.00 -14.16 -2.27
CA PHE A 126 30.87 -13.23 -2.22
C PHE A 126 29.70 -13.66 -3.12
N ASP A 127 29.99 -14.15 -4.33
CA ASP A 127 28.98 -14.63 -5.28
C ASP A 127 28.22 -15.85 -4.72
N GLU A 128 28.96 -16.86 -4.26
CA GLU A 128 28.37 -18.08 -3.69
C GLU A 128 27.59 -17.78 -2.40
N ALA A 129 28.08 -16.84 -1.57
CA ALA A 129 27.35 -16.38 -0.40
C ALA A 129 26.05 -15.67 -0.78
N HIS A 130 26.05 -14.86 -1.85
CA HIS A 130 24.85 -14.23 -2.37
C HIS A 130 23.82 -15.29 -2.84
N ASP A 131 24.26 -16.28 -3.63
CA ASP A 131 23.40 -17.40 -4.08
C ASP A 131 22.81 -18.19 -2.90
N CYS A 132 23.60 -18.39 -1.83
CA CYS A 132 23.14 -19.03 -0.61
C CYS A 132 22.03 -18.21 0.09
N LEU A 133 22.19 -16.89 0.17
CA LEU A 133 21.18 -16.00 0.77
C LEU A 133 19.90 -15.95 -0.07
N LEU A 134 20.00 -15.93 -1.40
CA LEU A 134 18.84 -16.04 -2.29
C LEU A 134 18.09 -17.35 -2.08
N TYR A 135 18.80 -18.47 -1.94
CA TYR A 135 18.14 -19.75 -1.64
C TYR A 135 17.44 -19.73 -0.27
N VAL A 136 18.02 -19.10 0.75
CA VAL A 136 17.32 -18.92 2.03
C VAL A 136 16.05 -18.08 1.85
N ALA A 137 16.10 -16.99 1.08
CA ALA A 137 14.91 -16.18 0.77
C ALA A 137 13.81 -17.01 0.08
N GLU A 138 14.17 -17.82 -0.91
CA GLU A 138 13.26 -18.74 -1.61
C GLU A 138 12.58 -19.71 -0.61
N VAL A 139 13.35 -20.32 0.28
CA VAL A 139 12.82 -21.23 1.30
C VAL A 139 11.86 -20.51 2.26
N LEU A 140 12.17 -19.29 2.69
CA LEU A 140 11.28 -18.49 3.55
C LEU A 140 9.97 -18.13 2.83
N ASN A 141 10.01 -17.86 1.53
CA ASN A 141 8.82 -17.63 0.69
C ASN A 141 7.97 -18.90 0.57
N ILE A 142 8.59 -20.06 0.36
CA ILE A 142 7.90 -21.36 0.34
C ILE A 142 7.22 -21.60 1.68
N LEU A 143 7.94 -21.49 2.80
CA LEU A 143 7.38 -21.66 4.15
C LEU A 143 6.20 -20.71 4.41
N SER A 144 6.28 -19.48 3.91
CA SER A 144 5.19 -18.50 4.05
C SER A 144 3.94 -18.87 3.27
N SER A 145 4.09 -19.62 2.17
CA SER A 145 3.02 -19.99 1.25
C SER A 145 2.32 -21.30 1.61
N ILE A 146 2.89 -22.14 2.49
CA ILE A 146 2.31 -23.44 2.88
C ILE A 146 0.95 -23.24 3.59
N PRO A 147 -0.17 -23.71 3.00
CA PRO A 147 -1.50 -23.63 3.62
C PRO A 147 -1.54 -24.38 4.95
N GLY A 148 -2.21 -23.82 5.96
CA GLY A 148 -2.22 -24.38 7.33
C GLY A 148 -1.10 -23.85 8.24
N MET A 149 -0.10 -23.15 7.72
CA MET A 149 0.70 -22.20 8.54
C MET A 149 -0.13 -20.94 8.87
N GLY A 150 -1.15 -20.66 8.06
CA GLY A 150 -2.26 -19.77 8.36
C GLY A 150 -3.57 -20.48 8.05
N GLY A 151 -4.02 -21.40 8.91
CA GLY A 151 -5.43 -21.79 8.91
C GLY A 151 -6.31 -20.52 9.02
N ARG A 152 -7.65 -20.67 8.98
CA ARG A 152 -8.56 -19.54 9.28
C ARG A 152 -8.23 -18.83 10.61
N CYS A 153 -7.42 -19.45 11.49
CA CYS A 153 -6.71 -18.78 12.57
C CYS A 153 -5.19 -18.67 12.29
N ARG A 154 -4.65 -17.44 12.32
CA ARG A 154 -3.20 -17.12 12.24
C ARG A 154 -2.39 -17.55 13.48
N CYS A 155 -3.02 -18.20 14.45
CA CYS A 155 -2.44 -18.45 15.77
C CYS A 155 -1.30 -19.49 15.79
N SER A 156 -1.36 -20.56 14.98
CA SER A 156 -0.40 -21.68 15.10
C SER A 156 1.03 -21.36 14.66
N SER A 157 1.22 -20.41 13.73
CA SER A 157 2.57 -20.00 13.27
C SER A 157 3.17 -18.84 14.05
N ALA A 158 2.38 -18.20 14.93
CA ALA A 158 2.83 -17.10 15.78
C ALA A 158 3.65 -17.57 17.00
N HIS A 159 3.75 -18.89 17.24
CA HIS A 159 4.37 -19.43 18.45
C HIS A 159 5.78 -20.00 18.27
N LEU A 160 6.30 -20.14 17.03
CA LEU A 160 7.67 -20.60 16.83
C LEU A 160 8.63 -19.41 16.97
N SER A 161 9.03 -19.13 18.21
CA SER A 161 10.07 -18.15 18.49
C SER A 161 11.43 -18.66 18.01
N VAL A 162 12.08 -17.88 17.15
CA VAL A 162 13.39 -18.23 16.57
C VAL A 162 14.43 -17.34 17.22
N THR A 163 15.41 -17.96 17.87
CA THR A 163 16.58 -17.25 18.38
C THR A 163 17.77 -17.54 17.45
N LEU A 164 18.25 -16.51 16.77
CA LEU A 164 19.45 -16.58 15.95
C LEU A 164 20.58 -15.79 16.61
N ALA A 165 21.76 -16.40 16.74
CA ALA A 165 22.95 -15.75 17.25
C ALA A 165 24.08 -15.86 16.22
N ILE A 166 24.50 -14.71 15.68
CA ILE A 166 25.69 -14.60 14.83
C ILE A 166 26.92 -14.46 15.73
N ARG A 167 27.92 -15.33 15.53
CA ARG A 167 29.08 -15.48 16.41
C ARG A 167 30.39 -15.33 15.65
N ARG A 168 31.37 -14.74 16.34
CA ARG A 168 32.77 -14.63 15.91
C ARG A 168 33.66 -15.21 16.99
N LYS A 169 34.33 -16.33 16.72
CA LYS A 169 35.20 -17.02 17.70
C LYS A 169 34.53 -17.11 19.09
N ASP A 170 33.33 -17.70 19.11
CA ASP A 170 32.43 -17.85 20.28
C ASP A 170 31.78 -16.57 20.84
N LYS A 171 32.27 -15.38 20.50
CA LYS A 171 31.66 -14.10 20.89
C LYS A 171 30.41 -13.82 20.07
N ILE A 172 29.27 -13.59 20.72
CA ILE A 172 28.04 -13.18 20.06
C ILE A 172 28.21 -11.75 19.55
N ILE A 173 28.07 -11.58 18.23
CA ILE A 173 28.13 -10.28 17.55
C ILE A 173 26.73 -9.67 17.47
N LYS A 174 25.74 -10.48 17.09
CA LYS A 174 24.35 -10.04 17.00
C LYS A 174 23.43 -11.20 17.39
N LYS A 175 22.48 -10.91 18.28
CA LYS A 175 21.37 -11.80 18.63
C LYS A 175 20.08 -11.24 18.03
N PHE A 176 19.30 -12.11 17.42
CA PHE A 176 17.96 -11.82 16.91
C PHE A 176 16.97 -12.68 17.68
N ASN A 177 15.99 -12.04 18.29
CA ASN A 177 14.82 -12.72 18.84
C ASN A 177 13.68 -12.46 17.86
N LEU A 178 13.23 -13.50 17.18
CA LEU A 178 12.26 -13.39 16.09
C LEU A 178 10.99 -14.12 16.49
N SER A 179 9.87 -13.42 16.49
CA SER A 179 8.57 -13.99 16.87
C SER A 179 8.02 -15.02 15.88
N SER A 180 8.61 -15.10 14.68
CA SER A 180 8.15 -16.01 13.61
C SER A 180 9.30 -16.32 12.65
N PRO A 181 9.30 -17.50 12.00
CA PRO A 181 10.23 -17.82 10.92
C PRO A 181 10.21 -16.80 9.77
N ARG A 182 9.07 -16.15 9.55
CA ARG A 182 8.94 -15.09 8.52
C ARG A 182 9.86 -13.89 8.80
N ASN A 183 10.19 -13.65 10.06
CA ASN A 183 11.06 -12.55 10.47
C ASN A 183 12.55 -12.88 10.35
N ILE A 184 12.93 -14.08 9.87
CA ILE A 184 14.32 -14.45 9.54
C ILE A 184 14.85 -13.56 8.39
N ASP A 185 13.96 -13.01 7.57
CA ASP A 185 14.27 -12.00 6.56
C ASP A 185 15.08 -10.82 7.14
N ARG A 186 14.84 -10.44 8.41
CA ARG A 186 15.60 -9.39 9.11
C ARG A 186 17.09 -9.75 9.22
N ALA A 187 17.39 -10.98 9.58
CA ALA A 187 18.77 -11.45 9.71
C ALA A 187 19.42 -11.61 8.33
N LEU A 188 18.67 -12.10 7.35
CA LEU A 188 19.10 -12.24 5.97
C LEU A 188 19.54 -10.88 5.38
N LEU A 189 18.70 -9.86 5.50
CA LEU A 189 18.99 -8.48 5.06
C LEU A 189 20.15 -7.85 5.84
N TRP A 190 20.31 -8.20 7.12
CA TRP A 190 21.47 -7.77 7.89
C TRP A 190 22.78 -8.37 7.36
N ILE A 191 22.78 -9.64 6.95
CA ILE A 191 23.96 -10.30 6.35
C ILE A 191 24.26 -9.75 4.96
N TRP A 192 23.27 -9.53 4.09
CA TRP A 192 23.50 -8.89 2.78
C TRP A 192 24.12 -7.51 2.91
N ARG A 193 23.68 -6.70 3.89
CA ARG A 193 24.31 -5.41 4.17
C ARG A 193 25.79 -5.56 4.47
N ASP A 194 26.16 -6.51 5.32
CA ASP A 194 27.55 -6.78 5.68
C ASP A 194 28.35 -7.34 4.51
N LEU A 195 27.74 -8.17 3.66
CA LEU A 195 28.31 -8.69 2.42
C LEU A 195 28.73 -7.53 1.51
N PHE A 196 27.81 -6.61 1.18
CA PHE A 196 28.11 -5.50 0.27
C PHE A 196 29.11 -4.50 0.85
N VAL A 197 29.01 -4.19 2.16
CA VAL A 197 29.99 -3.33 2.83
C VAL A 197 31.37 -3.96 2.80
N SER A 198 31.48 -5.29 2.96
CA SER A 198 32.74 -6.02 2.86
C SER A 198 33.32 -6.02 1.44
N MET A 199 32.48 -6.22 0.42
CA MET A 199 32.88 -6.08 -1.00
C MET A 199 33.47 -4.69 -1.28
N PHE A 200 32.80 -3.63 -0.83
CA PHE A 200 33.31 -2.26 -0.97
C PHE A 200 34.59 -1.99 -0.18
N ALA A 201 34.70 -2.53 1.03
CA ALA A 201 35.89 -2.37 1.88
C ALA A 201 37.11 -3.07 1.28
N LYS A 202 36.92 -4.15 0.53
CA LYS A 202 37.99 -4.88 -0.17
C LYS A 202 38.21 -4.42 -1.60
N GLY A 203 37.24 -3.74 -2.21
CA GLY A 203 37.26 -3.40 -3.63
C GLY A 203 37.19 -4.64 -4.52
N ILE A 204 36.47 -5.67 -4.08
CA ILE A 204 36.33 -6.96 -4.77
C ILE A 204 34.88 -7.09 -5.25
N HIS A 205 34.68 -7.39 -6.54
CA HIS A 205 33.38 -7.64 -7.16
C HIS A 205 32.35 -6.51 -7.02
N THR A 206 32.80 -5.27 -6.78
CA THR A 206 31.90 -4.13 -6.57
C THR A 206 31.00 -3.84 -7.80
N GLU A 207 31.45 -4.25 -8.98
CA GLU A 207 30.71 -4.18 -10.24
C GLU A 207 29.47 -5.08 -10.29
N LYS A 208 29.43 -6.14 -9.48
CA LYS A 208 28.29 -7.08 -9.43
C LYS A 208 27.19 -6.65 -8.47
N ILE A 209 27.45 -5.67 -7.60
CA ILE A 209 26.48 -5.24 -6.59
C ILE A 209 25.14 -4.80 -7.21
N PRO A 210 25.08 -4.04 -8.33
CA PRO A 210 23.80 -3.69 -8.95
C PRO A 210 22.96 -4.90 -9.41
N GLU A 211 23.59 -5.93 -9.96
CA GLU A 211 22.93 -7.19 -10.33
C GLU A 211 22.38 -7.89 -9.07
N MET A 212 23.19 -8.02 -8.03
CA MET A 212 22.78 -8.61 -6.75
C MET A 212 21.65 -7.81 -6.04
N LEU A 213 21.58 -6.49 -6.23
CA LEU A 213 20.45 -5.68 -5.72
C LEU A 213 19.17 -5.98 -6.49
N SER A 214 19.27 -6.22 -7.81
CA SER A 214 18.14 -6.63 -8.64
C SER A 214 17.63 -8.01 -8.21
N ASP A 215 18.52 -8.96 -7.95
CA ASP A 215 18.15 -10.30 -7.46
C ASP A 215 17.38 -10.24 -6.11
N ILE A 216 17.80 -9.34 -5.20
CA ILE A 216 17.10 -9.13 -3.92
C ILE A 216 15.72 -8.50 -4.16
N GLU A 217 15.60 -7.54 -5.06
CA GLU A 217 14.31 -6.94 -5.43
C GLU A 217 13.34 -7.99 -5.97
N GLU A 218 13.80 -8.83 -6.92
CA GLU A 218 12.98 -9.89 -7.51
C GLU A 218 12.55 -10.93 -6.47
N SER A 219 13.43 -11.28 -5.52
CA SER A 219 13.17 -12.31 -4.52
C SER A 219 12.33 -11.82 -3.34
N LEU A 220 12.55 -10.58 -2.88
CA LEU A 220 12.04 -10.08 -1.60
C LEU A 220 11.31 -8.73 -1.69
N ASN A 221 11.15 -8.15 -2.89
CA ASN A 221 10.63 -6.80 -3.19
C ASN A 221 11.62 -5.63 -2.97
N TRP A 222 11.28 -4.48 -3.54
CA TRP A 222 12.11 -3.26 -3.45
C TRP A 222 12.22 -2.72 -2.01
N GLN A 223 11.22 -2.95 -1.15
CA GLN A 223 11.27 -2.54 0.26
C GLN A 223 12.41 -3.25 1.01
N ALA A 224 12.80 -4.46 0.58
CA ALA A 224 13.93 -5.18 1.13
C ALA A 224 15.25 -4.40 0.99
N LEU A 225 15.46 -3.69 -0.13
CA LEU A 225 16.67 -2.89 -0.36
C LEU A 225 16.82 -1.76 0.66
N ARG A 226 15.71 -1.05 0.93
CA ARG A 226 15.68 -0.02 1.98
C ARG A 226 15.91 -0.65 3.35
N ARG A 227 15.20 -1.72 3.69
CA ARG A 227 15.32 -2.42 4.99
C ARG A 227 16.72 -2.95 5.23
N MET A 228 17.40 -3.44 4.19
CA MET A 228 18.79 -3.90 4.24
C MET A 228 19.71 -2.81 4.77
N LEU A 229 19.58 -1.56 4.34
CA LEU A 229 20.39 -0.44 4.86
C LEU A 229 20.25 -0.29 6.39
N TYR A 230 19.06 -0.56 6.93
CA TYR A 230 18.73 -0.52 8.35
C TYR A 230 18.90 -1.88 9.07
N GLY A 231 19.67 -2.80 8.49
CA GLY A 231 19.94 -4.12 9.07
C GLY A 231 18.68 -4.99 9.21
N GLY A 232 17.78 -4.91 8.22
CA GLY A 232 16.55 -5.69 8.12
C GLY A 232 15.34 -5.12 8.88
N SER A 233 15.53 -4.01 9.62
CA SER A 233 14.47 -3.40 10.43
C SER A 233 13.39 -2.73 9.56
N LYS A 234 12.11 -2.89 9.91
CA LYS A 234 10.96 -2.45 9.08
C LYS A 234 10.71 -0.93 9.07
N SER A 235 11.22 -0.18 10.05
CA SER A 235 10.92 1.25 10.16
C SER A 235 12.12 2.10 10.50
N ALA A 236 12.28 3.21 9.78
CA ALA A 236 13.13 4.32 10.18
C ALA A 236 12.48 5.19 11.28
N SER A 237 11.14 5.14 11.40
CA SER A 237 10.31 6.08 12.17
C SER A 237 9.80 5.56 13.51
N LEU A 238 9.93 4.27 13.81
CA LEU A 238 9.45 3.75 15.09
C LEU A 238 10.51 3.99 16.16
N VAL A 239 10.32 5.07 16.90
CA VAL A 239 10.92 5.32 18.22
C VAL A 239 10.11 4.58 19.30
N TYR A 240 8.97 3.95 18.97
CA TYR A 240 7.99 3.49 19.95
C TYR A 240 7.39 2.08 19.76
N GLU A 241 7.72 1.34 18.71
CA GLU A 241 7.16 -0.02 18.53
C GLU A 241 8.23 -1.10 18.74
N GLU A 242 8.03 -1.85 19.83
CA GLU A 242 8.15 -3.32 19.89
C GLU A 242 9.55 -3.99 19.92
N ASP A 243 10.52 -3.44 20.64
CA ASP A 243 11.53 -4.28 21.32
C ASP A 243 11.43 -4.12 22.86
N ALA A 244 10.30 -3.62 23.37
CA ALA A 244 9.94 -3.55 24.79
C ALA A 244 9.13 -4.77 25.26
N GLU A 245 9.33 -5.94 24.66
CA GLU A 245 8.84 -7.19 25.24
C GLU A 245 9.77 -7.61 26.39
N GLY A 246 9.35 -7.29 27.62
CA GLY A 246 9.58 -8.17 28.77
C GLY A 246 10.98 -8.18 29.38
N GLY A 247 11.61 -7.01 29.54
CA GLY A 247 12.70 -6.87 30.51
C GLY A 247 12.16 -6.98 31.93
N ASP A 248 12.00 -8.21 32.42
CA ASP A 248 12.12 -8.52 33.85
C ASP A 248 13.35 -7.78 34.40
N GLY A 249 13.13 -6.96 35.42
CA GLY A 249 14.08 -6.05 36.05
C GLY A 249 15.22 -6.72 36.82
N HIS A 250 15.74 -7.83 36.32
CA HIS A 250 16.96 -8.46 36.81
C HIS A 250 18.12 -8.18 35.86
N SER A 251 18.58 -6.93 35.92
CA SER A 251 19.92 -6.55 35.46
C SER A 251 20.95 -7.39 36.21
N GLU A 252 21.43 -8.48 35.61
CA GLU A 252 22.73 -9.03 35.99
C GLU A 252 23.77 -7.92 35.78
N PRO A 253 24.55 -7.56 36.82
CA PRO A 253 25.62 -6.58 36.68
C PRO A 253 26.71 -7.20 35.82
N CYS A 254 26.61 -7.03 34.50
CA CYS A 254 27.75 -7.17 33.60
C CYS A 254 28.76 -6.11 34.03
N PHE A 255 29.88 -6.58 34.58
CA PHE A 255 31.05 -5.81 34.93
C PHE A 255 31.37 -4.79 33.83
N GLU A 256 31.00 -3.53 34.09
CA GLU A 256 31.53 -2.36 33.40
C GLU A 256 33.01 -2.26 33.78
N ASP A 257 33.88 -2.79 32.93
CA ASP A 257 35.22 -2.24 32.82
C ASP A 257 35.05 -0.83 32.24
N GLU A 258 35.08 0.16 33.14
CA GLU A 258 35.21 1.60 32.91
C GLU A 258 36.37 1.88 31.94
N LEU A 259 36.08 1.87 30.65
CA LEU A 259 36.89 2.58 29.65
C LEU A 259 36.00 3.67 29.06
N GLU A 260 35.93 4.77 29.80
CA GLU A 260 35.47 6.08 29.36
C GLU A 260 36.34 6.58 28.19
N ASP A 261 36.20 6.00 27.01
CA ASP A 261 36.68 6.63 25.77
C ASP A 261 35.60 7.63 25.29
N GLU A 262 35.62 8.81 25.89
CA GLU A 262 34.66 9.93 25.76
C GLU A 262 34.46 10.52 24.35
N ASP A 263 35.17 10.11 23.29
CA ASP A 263 35.20 10.90 22.04
C ASP A 263 34.82 10.17 20.73
N SER A 264 34.29 8.96 20.80
CA SER A 264 33.75 8.33 19.58
C SER A 264 32.40 8.95 19.23
N GLN A 265 32.42 10.06 18.46
CA GLN A 265 31.29 10.61 17.71
C GLN A 265 30.66 9.53 16.83
N ARG A 266 29.86 8.65 17.43
CA ARG A 266 29.11 7.63 16.72
C ARG A 266 28.10 8.35 15.86
N CYS A 267 28.11 8.06 14.56
CA CYS A 267 27.11 8.60 13.64
C CYS A 267 25.72 8.36 14.22
N PRO A 268 24.86 9.39 14.36
CA PRO A 268 23.49 9.19 14.85
C PRO A 268 22.62 8.41 13.84
N CYS A 269 23.15 8.10 12.67
CA CYS A 269 22.46 7.38 11.60
C CYS A 269 22.25 5.90 11.93
N ARG A 270 21.01 5.41 11.76
CA ARG A 270 20.59 4.00 11.98
C ARG A 270 21.19 2.98 10.99
N MET A 271 21.92 3.45 9.98
CA MET A 271 22.59 2.59 9.00
C MET A 271 23.93 2.03 9.51
N HIS A 272 24.40 2.46 10.69
CA HIS A 272 25.62 1.97 11.31
C HIS A 272 25.42 0.58 11.95
N ALA A 273 26.48 -0.23 11.98
CA ALA A 273 26.54 -1.47 12.74
C ALA A 273 27.66 -1.41 13.78
N SER A 274 27.36 -1.79 15.02
CA SER A 274 28.28 -1.67 16.15
C SER A 274 29.55 -2.51 16.02
N HIS A 275 29.53 -3.57 15.21
CA HIS A 275 30.66 -4.46 14.99
C HIS A 275 31.57 -4.02 13.83
N TRP A 276 31.18 -3.00 13.06
CA TRP A 276 31.98 -2.46 11.97
C TRP A 276 33.15 -1.63 12.52
N SER A 277 34.33 -1.84 11.93
CA SER A 277 35.43 -0.90 12.11
C SER A 277 35.10 0.46 11.47
N GLN A 278 35.75 1.53 11.93
CA GLN A 278 35.54 2.87 11.34
C GLN A 278 35.84 2.90 9.83
N ALA A 279 36.83 2.12 9.38
CA ALA A 279 37.15 1.97 7.96
C ALA A 279 35.98 1.34 7.16
N MET A 280 35.41 0.24 7.67
CA MET A 280 34.24 -0.39 7.03
C MET A 280 33.02 0.53 7.06
N ASN A 281 32.84 1.27 8.16
CA ASN A 281 31.70 2.15 8.34
C ASN A 281 31.58 3.19 7.22
N VAL A 282 32.69 3.71 6.68
CA VAL A 282 32.68 4.66 5.56
C VAL A 282 32.01 4.09 4.31
N HIS A 283 32.13 2.77 4.07
CA HIS A 283 31.57 2.14 2.87
C HIS A 283 30.04 2.02 2.89
N ARG A 284 29.39 2.26 4.04
CA ARG A 284 27.91 2.26 4.14
C ARG A 284 27.27 3.30 3.24
N THR A 285 27.91 4.45 3.02
CA THR A 285 27.36 5.51 2.16
C THR A 285 27.38 5.07 0.70
N LYS A 286 28.44 4.39 0.25
CA LYS A 286 28.50 3.82 -1.11
C LYS A 286 27.37 2.82 -1.37
N LEU A 287 27.06 1.97 -0.38
CA LEU A 287 25.92 1.05 -0.47
C LEU A 287 24.59 1.80 -0.52
N ARG A 288 24.39 2.79 0.36
CA ARG A 288 23.20 3.65 0.34
C ARG A 288 23.04 4.33 -1.02
N ASP A 289 24.12 4.86 -1.59
CA ASP A 289 24.08 5.57 -2.87
C ASP A 289 23.69 4.64 -4.02
N LEU A 290 24.18 3.39 -4.04
CA LEU A 290 23.73 2.38 -5.02
C LEU A 290 22.26 2.00 -4.84
N VAL A 291 21.80 1.77 -3.61
CA VAL A 291 20.38 1.48 -3.33
C VAL A 291 19.50 2.66 -3.72
N HIS A 292 19.94 3.89 -3.44
CA HIS A 292 19.25 5.11 -3.83
C HIS A 292 19.13 5.24 -5.35
N GLN A 293 20.23 5.03 -6.09
CA GLN A 293 20.21 5.02 -7.56
C GLN A 293 19.30 3.92 -8.12
N HIS A 294 19.33 2.73 -7.54
CA HIS A 294 18.46 1.61 -7.94
C HIS A 294 16.98 1.94 -7.75
N LEU A 295 16.61 2.49 -6.60
CA LEU A 295 15.22 2.89 -6.33
C LEU A 295 14.75 4.04 -7.23
N ILE A 296 15.63 4.99 -7.58
CA ILE A 296 15.30 6.03 -8.57
C ILE A 296 15.02 5.41 -9.95
N ALA A 297 15.86 4.47 -10.40
CA ALA A 297 15.64 3.77 -11.67
C ALA A 297 14.31 2.99 -11.66
N LEU A 298 13.99 2.34 -10.54
CA LEU A 298 12.70 1.66 -10.37
C LEU A 298 11.53 2.65 -10.35
N PHE A 299 11.68 3.81 -9.70
CA PHE A 299 10.66 4.85 -9.65
C PHE A 299 10.35 5.43 -11.05
N GLU A 300 11.36 5.55 -11.92
CA GLU A 300 11.17 5.98 -13.31
C GLU A 300 10.32 4.98 -14.12
N LEU A 301 10.36 3.68 -13.77
CA LEU A 301 9.59 2.63 -14.45
C LEU A 301 8.19 2.46 -13.85
N THR A 302 8.10 2.39 -12.53
CA THR A 302 6.87 2.10 -11.78
C THR A 302 6.78 3.01 -10.56
N PRO A 303 6.43 4.30 -10.75
CA PRO A 303 6.35 5.24 -9.64
C PRO A 303 5.26 4.82 -8.66
N SER A 304 5.52 5.06 -7.37
CA SER A 304 4.51 4.92 -6.31
C SER A 304 4.87 5.84 -5.15
N HIS A 305 3.85 6.25 -4.39
CA HIS A 305 4.01 7.06 -3.18
C HIS A 305 4.99 6.43 -2.17
N GLN A 306 4.92 5.10 -2.00
CA GLN A 306 5.81 4.39 -1.09
C GLN A 306 7.27 4.40 -1.54
N ILE A 307 7.54 4.24 -2.85
CA ILE A 307 8.90 4.31 -3.39
C ILE A 307 9.42 5.75 -3.25
N PHE A 308 8.61 6.75 -3.60
CA PHE A 308 8.94 8.17 -3.46
C PHE A 308 9.47 8.50 -2.07
N HIS A 309 8.69 8.25 -1.02
CA HIS A 309 9.13 8.52 0.36
C HIS A 309 10.28 7.61 0.82
N SER A 310 10.41 6.41 0.25
CA SER A 310 11.53 5.53 0.58
C SER A 310 12.85 6.05 0.03
N ILE A 311 12.85 6.64 -1.17
CA ILE A 311 14.00 7.33 -1.76
C ILE A 311 14.36 8.54 -0.90
N LEU A 312 13.38 9.40 -0.57
CA LEU A 312 13.61 10.57 0.29
C LEU A 312 14.17 10.18 1.66
N ALA A 313 13.65 9.12 2.28
CA ALA A 313 14.10 8.66 3.60
C ALA A 313 15.55 8.15 3.63
N ILE A 314 16.12 7.75 2.49
CA ILE A 314 17.51 7.31 2.39
C ILE A 314 18.40 8.31 1.64
N SER A 315 17.84 9.42 1.16
CA SER A 315 18.58 10.40 0.38
C SER A 315 19.71 11.03 1.21
N PRO A 316 20.90 11.26 0.63
CA PRO A 316 21.90 12.13 1.24
C PRO A 316 21.44 13.59 1.35
N ASP A 317 20.64 14.04 0.39
CA ASP A 317 20.18 15.41 0.22
C ASP A 317 18.72 15.38 -0.22
N THR A 318 17.79 15.59 0.70
CA THR A 318 16.35 15.57 0.40
C THR A 318 15.95 16.76 -0.47
N ASP A 319 16.61 17.91 -0.28
CA ASP A 319 16.28 19.16 -0.95
C ASP A 319 16.59 19.10 -2.46
N GLU A 320 17.62 18.32 -2.86
CA GLU A 320 17.92 18.06 -4.28
C GLU A 320 17.13 16.88 -4.85
N THR A 321 16.95 15.81 -4.08
CA THR A 321 16.32 14.58 -4.56
C THR A 321 14.82 14.73 -4.79
N GLU A 322 14.10 15.46 -3.92
CA GLU A 322 12.66 15.63 -4.04
C GLU A 322 12.25 16.33 -5.34
N PRO A 323 12.82 17.50 -5.71
CA PRO A 323 12.54 18.12 -7.01
C PRO A 323 12.89 17.22 -8.20
N ALA A 324 13.97 16.42 -8.11
CA ALA A 324 14.35 15.51 -9.18
C ALA A 324 13.32 14.37 -9.37
N LEU A 325 12.77 13.83 -8.28
CA LEU A 325 11.71 12.83 -8.35
C LEU A 325 10.41 13.42 -8.91
N LEU A 326 10.04 14.64 -8.51
CA LEU A 326 8.88 15.34 -9.05
C LEU A 326 9.05 15.67 -10.55
N ASP A 327 10.26 16.01 -11.00
CA ASP A 327 10.56 16.18 -12.42
C ASP A 327 10.38 14.87 -13.21
N ILE A 328 10.92 13.75 -12.71
CA ILE A 328 10.69 12.42 -13.29
C ILE A 328 9.20 12.14 -13.40
N LEU A 329 8.46 12.35 -12.31
CA LEU A 329 7.02 12.11 -12.22
C LEU A 329 6.25 12.94 -13.26
N SER A 330 6.57 14.23 -13.39
CA SER A 330 5.94 15.13 -14.37
C SER A 330 6.17 14.67 -15.82
N ARG A 331 7.34 14.10 -16.11
CA ARG A 331 7.72 13.59 -17.43
C ARG A 331 6.99 12.29 -17.78
N ILE A 332 6.77 11.40 -16.81
CA ILE A 332 6.20 10.06 -17.04
C ILE A 332 4.70 9.96 -16.74
N ALA A 333 4.09 10.94 -16.06
CA ALA A 333 2.70 10.86 -15.59
C ALA A 333 1.69 10.46 -16.69
N GLY A 334 1.87 10.96 -17.92
CA GLY A 334 1.00 10.68 -19.05
C GLY A 334 1.25 9.38 -19.81
N THR A 335 2.22 8.54 -19.41
CA THR A 335 2.60 7.33 -20.17
C THR A 335 1.62 6.17 -19.98
N SER A 336 1.03 6.04 -18.81
CA SER A 336 0.07 4.99 -18.46
C SER A 336 -0.94 5.47 -17.40
N ALA A 337 -2.00 4.69 -17.18
CA ALA A 337 -2.92 4.96 -16.07
C ALA A 337 -2.22 4.83 -14.71
N ASP A 338 -1.34 3.84 -14.54
CA ASP A 338 -0.68 3.58 -13.25
C ASP A 338 0.31 4.69 -12.89
N THR A 339 1.05 5.23 -13.86
CA THR A 339 1.93 6.39 -13.65
C THR A 339 1.15 7.66 -13.31
N LEU A 340 -0.02 7.87 -13.92
CA LEU A 340 -0.88 9.01 -13.57
C LEU A 340 -1.43 8.87 -12.16
N VAL A 341 -1.88 7.68 -11.77
CA VAL A 341 -2.38 7.40 -10.43
C VAL A 341 -1.29 7.68 -9.39
N ALA A 342 -0.07 7.17 -9.60
CA ALA A 342 1.05 7.48 -8.72
C ALA A 342 1.33 8.99 -8.65
N ALA A 343 1.25 9.70 -9.78
CA ALA A 343 1.46 11.14 -9.81
C ALA A 343 0.41 11.92 -9.00
N LEU A 344 -0.87 11.57 -9.16
CA LEU A 344 -1.94 12.18 -8.38
C LEU A 344 -1.81 11.89 -6.89
N ASP A 345 -1.44 10.67 -6.52
CA ASP A 345 -1.25 10.27 -5.11
C ASP A 345 -0.11 11.04 -4.45
N ILE A 346 1.05 11.16 -5.13
CA ILE A 346 2.20 11.91 -4.65
C ILE A 346 1.88 13.41 -4.53
N HIS A 347 1.36 14.05 -5.58
CA HIS A 347 1.04 15.48 -5.52
C HIS A 347 -0.11 15.82 -4.56
N ALA A 348 -1.03 14.88 -4.31
CA ALA A 348 -2.05 15.05 -3.27
C ALA A 348 -1.44 15.01 -1.87
N SER A 349 -0.46 14.14 -1.64
CA SER A 349 0.29 14.05 -0.38
C SER A 349 1.21 15.25 -0.14
N GLU A 350 1.82 15.78 -1.19
CA GLU A 350 2.66 16.98 -1.13
C GLU A 350 1.85 18.30 -1.12
N GLU A 351 0.52 18.21 -1.05
CA GLU A 351 -0.40 19.36 -1.03
C GLU A 351 -0.15 20.36 -2.18
N ASP A 352 0.14 19.87 -3.40
CA ASP A 352 0.39 20.69 -4.60
C ASP A 352 -0.84 20.71 -5.53
N PRO A 353 -1.82 21.60 -5.29
CA PRO A 353 -3.02 21.66 -6.08
C PRO A 353 -2.79 22.18 -7.51
N ALA A 354 -1.69 22.90 -7.77
CA ALA A 354 -1.39 23.41 -9.10
C ALA A 354 -0.97 22.27 -10.04
N ALA A 355 -0.05 21.42 -9.58
CA ALA A 355 0.36 20.23 -10.32
C ALA A 355 -0.80 19.24 -10.52
N LEU A 356 -1.62 19.02 -9.48
CA LEU A 356 -2.81 18.17 -9.59
C LEU A 356 -3.77 18.65 -10.69
N MET A 357 -4.02 19.96 -10.76
CA MET A 357 -4.86 20.52 -11.82
C MET A 357 -4.26 20.31 -13.21
N GLU A 358 -2.97 20.58 -13.37
CA GLU A 358 -2.28 20.40 -14.63
C GLU A 358 -2.34 18.93 -15.11
N LEU A 359 -2.10 17.99 -14.20
CA LEU A 359 -2.19 16.55 -14.48
C LEU A 359 -3.60 16.12 -14.88
N LEU A 360 -4.63 16.59 -14.17
CA LEU A 360 -6.02 16.25 -14.48
C LEU A 360 -6.48 16.86 -15.80
N ASP A 361 -6.09 18.10 -16.11
CA ASP A 361 -6.45 18.73 -17.37
C ASP A 361 -5.73 18.07 -18.56
N LYS A 362 -4.49 17.63 -18.40
CA LYS A 362 -3.73 16.96 -19.46
C LYS A 362 -4.06 15.47 -19.63
N HIS A 363 -4.28 14.73 -18.55
CA HIS A 363 -4.21 13.26 -18.55
C HIS A 363 -5.43 12.55 -17.94
N SER A 364 -6.49 13.26 -17.51
CA SER A 364 -7.68 12.63 -16.88
C SER A 364 -8.37 11.54 -17.72
N TYR A 365 -8.14 11.49 -19.04
CA TYR A 365 -8.64 10.44 -19.91
C TYR A 365 -8.01 9.06 -19.64
N LEU A 366 -6.86 9.00 -18.96
CA LEU A 366 -6.21 7.74 -18.57
C LEU A 366 -6.82 7.12 -17.31
N LEU A 367 -7.58 7.89 -16.52
CA LEU A 367 -8.15 7.41 -15.26
C LEU A 367 -9.24 6.36 -15.51
N ARG A 368 -9.14 5.25 -14.79
CA ARG A 368 -10.11 4.15 -14.82
C ARG A 368 -11.07 4.27 -13.66
N PRO A 369 -12.25 3.63 -13.72
CA PRO A 369 -13.19 3.60 -12.59
C PRO A 369 -12.60 3.14 -11.25
N ARG A 370 -11.63 2.20 -11.28
CA ARG A 370 -10.95 1.69 -10.09
C ARG A 370 -10.00 2.70 -9.43
N ASP A 371 -9.55 3.70 -10.18
CA ASP A 371 -8.62 4.73 -9.71
C ASP A 371 -9.35 5.84 -8.91
N SER A 372 -10.65 5.65 -8.60
CA SER A 372 -11.50 6.67 -8.00
C SER A 372 -11.05 7.14 -6.63
N HIS A 373 -10.40 6.28 -5.84
CA HIS A 373 -9.88 6.65 -4.52
C HIS A 373 -8.78 7.71 -4.62
N VAL A 374 -7.81 7.50 -5.51
CA VAL A 374 -6.72 8.46 -5.72
C VAL A 374 -7.24 9.76 -6.33
N LEU A 375 -8.19 9.68 -7.26
CA LEU A 375 -8.87 10.87 -7.78
C LEU A 375 -9.64 11.63 -6.68
N LEU A 376 -10.27 10.92 -5.74
CA LEU A 376 -10.97 11.53 -4.60
C LEU A 376 -10.00 12.29 -3.69
N LEU A 377 -8.82 11.73 -3.40
CA LEU A 377 -7.75 12.40 -2.65
C LEU A 377 -7.32 13.68 -3.37
N ALA A 378 -6.97 13.59 -4.65
CA ALA A 378 -6.59 14.75 -5.45
C ALA A 378 -7.68 15.84 -5.47
N VAL A 379 -8.95 15.47 -5.68
CA VAL A 379 -10.06 16.43 -5.70
C VAL A 379 -10.31 17.03 -4.31
N SER A 380 -10.03 16.29 -3.23
CA SER A 380 -10.13 16.82 -1.87
C SER A 380 -9.07 17.89 -1.60
N THR A 381 -7.81 17.63 -1.96
CA THR A 381 -6.71 18.62 -1.90
C THR A 381 -7.05 19.87 -2.74
N LEU A 382 -7.58 19.68 -3.95
CA LEU A 382 -8.03 20.79 -4.80
C LEU A 382 -9.17 21.60 -4.19
N ALA A 383 -10.07 20.96 -3.43
CA ALA A 383 -11.22 21.62 -2.83
C ALA A 383 -10.84 22.52 -1.65
N GLU A 384 -9.70 22.25 -1.00
CA GLU A 384 -9.12 23.07 0.07
C GLU A 384 -8.50 24.37 -0.49
N CYS A 385 -8.01 24.34 -1.74
CA CYS A 385 -7.52 25.52 -2.43
C CYS A 385 -8.66 26.35 -3.04
N SER A 386 -8.77 27.61 -2.63
CA SER A 386 -9.87 28.50 -3.07
C SER A 386 -9.90 28.75 -4.58
N GLU A 387 -8.75 28.71 -5.25
CA GLU A 387 -8.61 28.95 -6.68
C GLU A 387 -9.18 27.80 -7.51
N PHE A 388 -8.99 26.56 -7.05
CA PHE A 388 -9.42 25.34 -7.76
C PHE A 388 -10.73 24.76 -7.22
N HIS A 389 -11.27 25.33 -6.14
CA HIS A 389 -12.49 24.84 -5.49
C HIS A 389 -13.69 24.61 -6.43
N VAL A 390 -13.95 25.55 -7.35
CA VAL A 390 -15.04 25.40 -8.32
C VAL A 390 -14.80 24.21 -9.25
N ARG A 391 -13.55 24.01 -9.66
CA ARG A 391 -13.14 22.92 -10.53
C ARG A 391 -13.20 21.57 -9.81
N ALA A 392 -12.80 21.53 -8.54
CA ALA A 392 -12.94 20.37 -7.67
C ALA A 392 -14.42 19.92 -7.57
N LEU A 393 -15.34 20.86 -7.34
CA LEU A 393 -16.78 20.58 -7.34
C LEU A 393 -17.28 20.03 -8.68
N GLN A 394 -16.81 20.57 -9.82
CA GLN A 394 -17.17 20.05 -11.15
C GLN A 394 -16.69 18.62 -11.37
N LEU A 395 -15.46 18.30 -10.94
CA LEU A 395 -14.91 16.95 -11.02
C LEU A 395 -15.71 15.99 -10.15
N ALA A 396 -16.02 16.37 -8.92
CA ALA A 396 -16.84 15.57 -8.02
C ALA A 396 -18.27 15.34 -8.55
N GLU A 397 -18.91 16.38 -9.11
CA GLU A 397 -20.22 16.27 -9.79
C GLU A 397 -20.14 15.27 -10.95
N ARG A 398 -19.11 15.39 -11.80
CA ARG A 398 -18.90 14.47 -12.91
C ARG A 398 -18.75 13.03 -12.41
N GLN A 399 -17.92 12.78 -11.40
CA GLN A 399 -17.66 11.43 -10.88
C GLN A 399 -18.90 10.80 -10.23
N LEU A 400 -19.70 11.58 -9.50
CA LEU A 400 -20.97 11.13 -8.92
C LEU A 400 -21.98 10.76 -10.02
N LEU A 401 -22.06 11.56 -11.08
CA LEU A 401 -22.94 11.28 -12.22
C LEU A 401 -22.48 10.06 -13.02
N ASP A 402 -21.18 9.90 -13.21
CA ASP A 402 -20.60 8.73 -13.87
C ASP A 402 -20.92 7.45 -13.08
N THR A 403 -20.81 7.51 -11.75
CA THR A 403 -21.16 6.39 -10.86
C THR A 403 -22.65 6.08 -10.91
N ALA A 404 -23.51 7.10 -10.95
CA ALA A 404 -24.96 6.93 -11.11
C ALA A 404 -25.33 6.35 -12.49
N ALA A 405 -24.64 6.76 -13.55
CA ALA A 405 -24.83 6.22 -14.90
C ALA A 405 -24.37 4.76 -15.00
N ALA A 406 -23.25 4.40 -14.36
CA ALA A 406 -22.79 3.02 -14.26
C ALA A 406 -23.79 2.14 -13.49
N LEU A 407 -24.33 2.64 -12.37
CA LEU A 407 -25.42 1.96 -11.65
C LEU A 407 -26.65 1.80 -12.54
N ARG A 408 -27.07 2.85 -13.26
CA ARG A 408 -28.20 2.79 -14.19
C ARG A 408 -28.00 1.71 -15.24
N ALA A 409 -26.82 1.63 -15.85
CA ALA A 409 -26.48 0.57 -16.81
C ALA A 409 -26.55 -0.83 -16.16
N ALA A 410 -26.02 -0.98 -14.94
CA ALA A 410 -26.09 -2.24 -14.20
C ALA A 410 -27.55 -2.64 -13.86
N VAL A 411 -28.39 -1.68 -13.47
CA VAL A 411 -29.83 -1.90 -13.21
C VAL A 411 -30.55 -2.31 -14.49
N ARG A 412 -30.25 -1.70 -15.65
CA ARG A 412 -30.83 -2.10 -16.95
C ARG A 412 -30.54 -3.56 -17.30
N SER A 413 -29.39 -4.10 -16.89
CA SER A 413 -29.10 -5.52 -17.10
C SER A 413 -30.12 -6.42 -16.38
N ALA A 414 -30.66 -5.97 -15.24
CA ALA A 414 -31.66 -6.70 -14.47
C ALA A 414 -33.11 -6.33 -14.84
N PHE A 415 -33.33 -5.11 -15.33
CA PHE A 415 -34.62 -4.54 -15.69
C PHE A 415 -34.59 -3.87 -17.09
N SER A 416 -34.49 -4.68 -18.13
CA SER A 416 -34.31 -4.22 -19.52
C SER A 416 -35.32 -3.17 -20.00
N ARG A 417 -36.57 -3.25 -19.54
CA ARG A 417 -37.67 -2.35 -19.97
C ARG A 417 -37.93 -1.17 -19.04
N VAL A 418 -37.08 -0.96 -18.03
CA VAL A 418 -37.31 0.10 -17.00
C VAL A 418 -37.33 1.51 -17.59
N GLU A 419 -36.67 1.71 -18.73
CA GLU A 419 -36.59 3.01 -19.41
C GLU A 419 -37.54 3.15 -20.60
N GLU A 420 -38.35 2.12 -20.89
CA GLU A 420 -39.36 2.23 -21.95
C GLU A 420 -40.37 3.30 -21.58
N ARG A 421 -40.79 4.08 -22.58
CA ARG A 421 -41.74 5.18 -22.39
C ARG A 421 -43.03 4.71 -21.68
N THR A 422 -43.53 3.53 -22.05
CA THR A 422 -44.69 2.87 -21.44
C THR A 422 -44.48 2.60 -19.94
N SER A 423 -43.32 2.08 -19.57
CA SER A 423 -42.93 1.82 -18.18
C SER A 423 -42.82 3.12 -17.37
N VAL A 424 -42.26 4.18 -17.96
CA VAL A 424 -42.13 5.49 -17.32
C VAL A 424 -43.49 6.18 -17.13
N GLU A 425 -44.39 6.07 -18.12
CA GLU A 425 -45.77 6.57 -18.02
C GLU A 425 -46.54 5.80 -16.93
N ALA A 426 -46.37 4.48 -16.85
CA ALA A 426 -46.97 3.65 -15.80
C ALA A 426 -46.49 4.03 -14.39
N LEU A 427 -45.20 4.35 -14.22
CA LEU A 427 -44.68 4.91 -12.96
C LEU A 427 -45.37 6.23 -12.59
N GLY A 428 -45.66 7.08 -13.59
CA GLY A 428 -46.43 8.32 -13.40
C GLY A 428 -47.84 8.08 -12.88
N GLU A 429 -48.52 7.02 -13.35
CA GLU A 429 -49.84 6.63 -12.83
C GLU A 429 -49.75 6.03 -11.42
N ILE A 430 -48.73 5.21 -11.13
CA ILE A 430 -48.48 4.68 -9.78
C ILE A 430 -48.32 5.83 -8.79
N LEU A 431 -47.57 6.88 -9.16
CA LEU A 431 -47.30 8.04 -8.30
C LEU A 431 -48.59 8.76 -7.83
N LYS A 432 -49.67 8.72 -8.63
CA LYS A 432 -50.96 9.34 -8.27
C LYS A 432 -51.76 8.53 -7.24
N LEU A 433 -51.42 7.25 -7.04
CA LEU A 433 -52.09 6.38 -6.08
C LEU A 433 -51.60 6.67 -4.65
N ARG A 434 -52.49 6.44 -3.67
CA ARG A 434 -52.17 6.58 -2.24
C ARG A 434 -51.05 5.60 -1.84
N ALA A 435 -50.02 6.11 -1.16
CA ALA A 435 -48.80 5.37 -0.78
C ALA A 435 -49.08 4.01 -0.09
N ASP A 436 -50.03 3.96 0.84
CA ASP A 436 -50.31 2.73 1.62
C ASP A 436 -51.44 1.86 1.02
N GLY A 437 -51.93 2.21 -0.17
CA GLY A 437 -53.05 1.50 -0.80
C GLY A 437 -52.67 0.11 -1.30
N VAL A 438 -53.52 -0.89 -1.08
CA VAL A 438 -53.36 -2.25 -1.64
C VAL A 438 -53.26 -2.21 -3.17
N HIS A 439 -54.09 -1.38 -3.82
CA HIS A 439 -54.03 -1.18 -5.27
C HIS A 439 -52.69 -0.64 -5.77
N ARG A 440 -52.01 0.19 -4.97
CA ARG A 440 -50.70 0.72 -5.32
C ARG A 440 -49.65 -0.38 -5.28
N ARG A 441 -49.60 -1.16 -4.19
CA ARG A 441 -48.69 -2.32 -4.06
C ARG A 441 -48.85 -3.30 -5.22
N GLN A 442 -50.09 -3.71 -5.52
CA GLN A 442 -50.36 -4.60 -6.65
C GLN A 442 -49.89 -4.01 -7.99
N ARG A 443 -50.05 -2.71 -8.20
CA ARG A 443 -49.61 -2.03 -9.43
C ARG A 443 -48.08 -1.93 -9.49
N ILE A 444 -47.41 -1.78 -8.35
CA ILE A 444 -45.94 -1.80 -8.25
C ILE A 444 -45.42 -3.19 -8.59
N ASP A 445 -45.95 -4.24 -7.97
CA ASP A 445 -45.54 -5.63 -8.24
C ASP A 445 -45.69 -5.96 -9.73
N THR A 446 -46.87 -5.66 -10.29
CA THR A 446 -47.16 -5.87 -11.72
C THR A 446 -46.21 -5.06 -12.61
N TRP A 447 -45.87 -3.84 -12.21
CA TRP A 447 -44.95 -2.99 -12.97
C TRP A 447 -43.52 -3.55 -12.92
N VAL A 448 -43.04 -3.94 -11.73
CA VAL A 448 -41.70 -4.53 -11.55
C VAL A 448 -41.58 -5.81 -12.37
N ASP A 449 -42.58 -6.69 -12.30
CA ASP A 449 -42.66 -7.92 -13.11
C ASP A 449 -42.58 -7.61 -14.62
N SER A 450 -43.23 -6.53 -15.06
CA SER A 450 -43.23 -6.14 -16.47
C SER A 450 -41.91 -5.58 -16.99
N VAL A 451 -41.04 -5.08 -16.09
CA VAL A 451 -39.74 -4.48 -16.46
C VAL A 451 -38.54 -5.38 -16.22
N ILE A 452 -38.70 -6.44 -15.43
CA ILE A 452 -37.68 -7.47 -15.21
C ILE A 452 -37.22 -8.04 -16.56
N THR A 453 -35.90 -8.19 -16.73
CA THR A 453 -35.33 -8.86 -17.90
C THR A 453 -35.76 -10.34 -17.95
N PRO A 454 -36.47 -10.79 -19.00
CA PRO A 454 -36.82 -12.20 -19.19
C PRO A 454 -35.58 -13.09 -19.21
N GLY A 455 -35.69 -14.34 -18.72
CA GLY A 455 -34.59 -15.30 -18.74
C GLY A 455 -33.48 -15.07 -17.69
N SER A 456 -33.58 -14.03 -16.87
CA SER A 456 -32.59 -13.73 -15.83
C SER A 456 -32.72 -14.54 -14.54
N THR A 457 -33.77 -15.35 -14.41
CA THR A 457 -33.87 -16.35 -13.34
C THR A 457 -32.97 -17.51 -13.68
N VAL A 458 -32.00 -17.80 -12.83
CA VAL A 458 -31.09 -18.95 -12.98
C VAL A 458 -31.95 -20.18 -13.29
N PRO A 459 -31.81 -20.81 -14.47
CA PRO A 459 -32.60 -21.98 -14.79
C PRO A 459 -32.37 -23.02 -13.70
N HIS A 460 -33.46 -23.65 -13.25
CA HIS A 460 -33.38 -24.68 -12.22
C HIS A 460 -32.24 -25.66 -12.61
N PRO A 461 -31.33 -26.05 -11.70
CA PRO A 461 -30.15 -26.83 -12.04
C PRO A 461 -30.46 -28.09 -12.85
N MET A 462 -31.63 -28.69 -12.62
CA MET A 462 -32.13 -29.84 -13.39
C MET A 462 -32.53 -29.49 -14.83
N ALA A 463 -33.07 -28.30 -15.10
CA ALA A 463 -33.40 -27.85 -16.45
C ALA A 463 -32.13 -27.56 -17.25
N PHE A 464 -31.11 -26.98 -16.62
CA PHE A 464 -29.78 -26.81 -17.22
C PHE A 464 -29.12 -28.16 -17.52
N ALA A 465 -29.10 -29.08 -16.54
CA ALA A 465 -28.55 -30.42 -16.73
C ALA A 465 -29.29 -31.22 -17.81
N ALA A 466 -30.62 -31.09 -17.90
CA ALA A 466 -31.41 -31.71 -18.95
C ALA A 466 -31.04 -31.17 -20.34
N MET A 467 -30.87 -29.85 -20.47
CA MET A 467 -30.45 -29.20 -21.72
C MET A 467 -29.04 -29.66 -22.16
N MET A 468 -28.08 -29.70 -21.22
CA MET A 468 -26.70 -30.15 -21.49
C MET A 468 -26.61 -31.63 -21.88
N MET A 469 -27.54 -32.45 -21.39
CA MET A 469 -27.61 -33.88 -21.68
C MET A 469 -28.45 -34.19 -22.93
N GLY A 470 -28.92 -33.16 -23.65
CA GLY A 470 -29.75 -33.32 -24.85
C GLY A 470 -31.12 -33.92 -24.57
N PHE A 471 -31.61 -33.86 -23.32
CA PHE A 471 -32.97 -34.26 -23.03
C PHE A 471 -33.93 -33.20 -23.58
N PRO A 472 -34.93 -33.59 -24.39
CA PRO A 472 -35.98 -32.67 -24.79
C PRO A 472 -36.67 -32.17 -23.52
N LEU A 473 -36.65 -30.84 -23.31
CA LEU A 473 -37.44 -30.22 -22.26
C LEU A 473 -38.89 -30.69 -22.47
N ALA A 474 -39.52 -31.21 -21.41
CA ALA A 474 -40.82 -31.87 -21.50
C ALA A 474 -41.81 -31.00 -22.30
N ALA A 475 -42.52 -31.62 -23.25
CA ALA A 475 -43.35 -31.03 -24.30
C ALA A 475 -44.61 -30.28 -23.79
N GLY A 476 -44.44 -29.38 -22.82
CA GLY A 476 -45.48 -28.50 -22.27
C GLY A 476 -44.96 -27.09 -21.98
N MET A 477 -43.77 -26.73 -22.48
CA MET A 477 -43.20 -25.38 -22.43
C MET A 477 -43.10 -24.73 -23.82
N GLU A 478 -43.92 -25.16 -24.79
CA GLU A 478 -43.88 -24.70 -26.19
C GLU A 478 -44.51 -23.32 -26.44
N ASP A 479 -45.16 -22.67 -25.48
CA ASP A 479 -45.80 -21.34 -25.67
C ASP A 479 -44.84 -20.15 -25.44
N GLY A 480 -43.52 -20.34 -25.59
CA GLY A 480 -42.50 -19.34 -25.34
C GLY A 480 -41.51 -19.16 -26.49
N ASP A 481 -42.00 -18.77 -27.66
CA ASP A 481 -41.26 -18.63 -28.94
C ASP A 481 -40.12 -17.58 -28.97
N ASP A 482 -39.73 -17.00 -27.83
CA ASP A 482 -38.66 -15.99 -27.73
C ASP A 482 -37.62 -16.34 -26.64
N MET A 483 -37.30 -17.63 -26.45
CA MET A 483 -36.12 -18.01 -25.68
C MET A 483 -34.86 -17.73 -26.51
N ASP A 484 -34.35 -16.51 -26.40
CA ASP A 484 -33.14 -16.03 -27.07
C ASP A 484 -31.92 -16.88 -26.67
N ILE A 485 -31.65 -17.94 -27.44
CA ILE A 485 -30.52 -18.88 -27.27
C ILE A 485 -29.17 -18.14 -27.27
N LEU A 486 -29.09 -16.95 -27.89
CA LEU A 486 -27.89 -16.11 -27.86
C LEU A 486 -27.67 -15.40 -26.51
N GLY A 487 -28.72 -15.15 -25.72
CA GLY A 487 -28.59 -14.67 -24.33
C GLY A 487 -27.93 -15.70 -23.39
N TYR A 488 -27.92 -16.98 -23.81
CA TYR A 488 -27.21 -18.07 -23.12
C TYR A 488 -25.71 -18.09 -23.42
N LEU A 489 -25.26 -17.39 -24.47
CA LEU A 489 -23.83 -17.23 -24.81
C LEU A 489 -23.24 -15.94 -24.23
N ASP A 490 -24.09 -14.97 -23.86
CA ASP A 490 -23.71 -13.81 -23.03
C ASP A 490 -23.75 -14.15 -21.52
N MET A 491 -24.13 -15.39 -21.18
CA MET A 491 -23.75 -16.02 -19.93
C MET A 491 -22.28 -16.41 -20.05
N ASP A 492 -21.42 -15.42 -19.80
CA ASP A 492 -20.20 -15.61 -19.04
C ASP A 492 -20.46 -16.69 -17.98
N GLN A 493 -20.17 -17.94 -18.33
CA GLN A 493 -20.26 -19.05 -17.38
C GLN A 493 -19.41 -18.58 -16.20
N PRO A 494 -19.88 -18.72 -14.94
CA PRO A 494 -19.06 -18.44 -13.78
C PRO A 494 -17.93 -19.46 -13.78
N ASP A 495 -16.92 -19.20 -14.61
CA ASP A 495 -15.64 -19.85 -14.56
C ASP A 495 -15.08 -19.44 -13.20
N PRO A 496 -15.02 -20.39 -12.24
CA PRO A 496 -14.56 -20.08 -10.90
C PRO A 496 -13.12 -19.53 -10.93
N ASP A 497 -12.35 -19.84 -11.97
CA ASP A 497 -10.98 -19.35 -12.14
C ASP A 497 -10.94 -17.88 -12.61
N LEU A 498 -12.04 -17.34 -13.16
CA LEU A 498 -12.18 -15.94 -13.56
C LEU A 498 -12.99 -15.11 -12.56
N GLU A 499 -13.57 -15.72 -11.52
CA GLU A 499 -14.38 -14.97 -10.54
C GLU A 499 -13.53 -13.97 -9.76
N ASP A 500 -12.28 -14.32 -9.40
CA ASP A 500 -11.34 -13.41 -8.73
C ASP A 500 -11.02 -12.19 -9.61
N LEU A 501 -10.77 -12.41 -10.91
CA LEU A 501 -10.53 -11.33 -11.86
C LEU A 501 -11.81 -10.50 -12.07
N ARG A 502 -12.98 -11.14 -12.18
CA ARG A 502 -14.26 -10.43 -12.29
C ARG A 502 -14.55 -9.62 -11.03
N GLU A 503 -14.22 -10.12 -9.84
CA GLU A 503 -14.36 -9.39 -8.58
C GLU A 503 -13.36 -8.22 -8.50
N GLU A 504 -12.10 -8.42 -8.93
CA GLU A 504 -11.07 -7.37 -9.01
C GLU A 504 -11.43 -6.26 -10.01
N PHE A 505 -12.03 -6.62 -11.15
CA PHE A 505 -12.44 -5.68 -12.20
C PHE A 505 -13.88 -5.17 -12.04
N ARG A 506 -14.67 -5.73 -11.11
CA ARG A 506 -16.01 -5.23 -10.81
C ARG A 506 -15.86 -3.87 -10.12
N PRO A 507 -16.51 -2.82 -10.65
CA PRO A 507 -16.45 -1.52 -10.00
C PRO A 507 -17.18 -1.58 -8.64
N ASN A 508 -16.48 -1.21 -7.56
CA ASN A 508 -17.06 -1.03 -6.22
C ASN A 508 -18.00 0.19 -6.19
N LEU A 509 -19.13 0.11 -6.89
CA LEU A 509 -20.03 1.24 -7.14
C LEU A 509 -20.59 1.86 -5.85
N ARG A 510 -20.91 1.04 -4.84
CA ARG A 510 -21.36 1.51 -3.53
C ARG A 510 -20.28 2.35 -2.84
N GLU A 511 -19.11 1.75 -2.61
CA GLU A 511 -18.00 2.40 -1.93
C GLU A 511 -17.60 3.69 -2.65
N ARG A 512 -17.49 3.65 -3.99
CA ARG A 512 -17.23 4.83 -4.81
C ARG A 512 -18.29 5.91 -4.61
N PHE A 513 -19.58 5.58 -4.69
CA PHE A 513 -20.65 6.55 -4.54
C PHE A 513 -20.66 7.18 -3.14
N ASP A 514 -20.58 6.36 -2.09
CA ASP A 514 -20.59 6.80 -0.70
C ASP A 514 -19.36 7.67 -0.37
N ALA A 515 -18.17 7.28 -0.85
CA ALA A 515 -16.94 8.05 -0.67
C ALA A 515 -17.05 9.45 -1.32
N TRP A 516 -17.56 9.54 -2.55
CA TRP A 516 -17.80 10.83 -3.21
C TRP A 516 -18.88 11.67 -2.51
N VAL A 517 -19.98 11.07 -2.05
CA VAL A 517 -21.02 11.79 -1.29
C VAL A 517 -20.44 12.33 0.03
N SER A 518 -19.62 11.54 0.71
CA SER A 518 -18.94 11.92 1.95
C SER A 518 -18.00 13.10 1.72
N ALA A 519 -17.09 13.01 0.74
CA ALA A 519 -16.15 14.08 0.43
C ALA A 519 -16.87 15.36 -0.04
N VAL A 520 -17.87 15.26 -0.91
CA VAL A 520 -18.64 16.45 -1.33
C VAL A 520 -19.39 17.08 -0.17
N THR A 521 -19.81 16.31 0.84
CA THR A 521 -20.48 16.87 2.02
C THR A 521 -19.56 17.77 2.84
N SER A 522 -18.25 17.49 2.89
CA SER A 522 -17.26 18.34 3.58
C SER A 522 -16.86 19.58 2.77
N MET A 523 -17.01 19.55 1.44
CA MET A 523 -16.68 20.68 0.57
C MET A 523 -17.67 21.85 0.71
N LYS A 524 -17.14 23.09 0.70
CA LYS A 524 -17.96 24.30 0.62
C LYS A 524 -18.85 24.24 -0.63
N GLY A 525 -20.14 24.56 -0.48
CA GLY A 525 -21.10 24.48 -1.59
C GLY A 525 -21.52 23.06 -2.02
N GLY A 526 -20.90 22.00 -1.49
CA GLY A 526 -21.19 20.63 -1.88
C GLY A 526 -22.63 20.17 -1.58
N ASN A 527 -23.24 20.65 -0.50
CA ASN A 527 -24.66 20.39 -0.23
C ASN A 527 -25.62 20.92 -1.32
N THR A 528 -25.23 21.96 -2.07
CA THR A 528 -26.01 22.47 -3.20
C THR A 528 -25.83 21.55 -4.41
N LEU A 529 -24.60 21.09 -4.66
CA LEU A 529 -24.26 20.11 -5.70
C LEU A 529 -25.02 18.79 -5.47
N LEU A 530 -25.00 18.23 -4.24
CA LEU A 530 -25.74 17.01 -3.92
C LEU A 530 -27.25 17.16 -4.14
N GLY A 531 -27.81 18.36 -3.91
CA GLY A 531 -29.20 18.65 -4.25
C GLY A 531 -29.47 18.58 -5.75
N LYS A 532 -28.58 19.14 -6.59
CA LYS A 532 -28.67 19.06 -8.06
C LYS A 532 -28.51 17.62 -8.56
N LEU A 533 -27.53 16.90 -8.00
CA LEU A 533 -27.29 15.49 -8.29
C LEU A 533 -28.54 14.65 -8.02
N TYR A 534 -29.20 14.85 -6.87
CA TYR A 534 -30.46 14.17 -6.57
C TYR A 534 -31.52 14.40 -7.67
N PHE A 535 -31.72 15.64 -8.10
CA PHE A 535 -32.68 15.93 -9.17
C PHE A 535 -32.31 15.22 -10.48
N LYS A 536 -31.03 15.19 -10.84
CA LYS A 536 -30.56 14.51 -12.05
C LYS A 536 -30.68 12.99 -11.97
N ILE A 537 -30.32 12.38 -10.83
CA ILE A 537 -30.55 10.95 -10.57
C ILE A 537 -32.03 10.61 -10.72
N VAL A 538 -32.90 11.42 -10.14
CA VAL A 538 -34.35 11.23 -10.17
C VAL A 538 -34.97 11.49 -11.56
N GLU A 539 -34.35 12.33 -12.37
CA GLU A 539 -34.72 12.59 -13.76
C GLU A 539 -34.36 11.37 -14.64
N GLU A 540 -33.15 10.84 -14.49
CA GLU A 540 -32.64 9.71 -15.27
C GLU A 540 -33.20 8.36 -14.81
N MET A 541 -33.47 8.22 -13.52
CA MET A 541 -33.92 6.99 -12.86
C MET A 541 -35.19 7.29 -12.02
N PRO A 542 -36.36 7.46 -12.67
CA PRO A 542 -37.57 7.96 -12.03
C PRO A 542 -38.13 7.05 -10.94
N TYR A 543 -37.76 5.77 -10.92
CA TYR A 543 -38.12 4.84 -9.84
C TYR A 543 -37.57 5.29 -8.48
N PHE A 544 -36.46 6.04 -8.40
CA PHE A 544 -36.00 6.63 -7.13
C PHE A 544 -36.92 7.73 -6.58
N LYS A 545 -37.92 8.22 -7.32
CA LYS A 545 -38.95 9.14 -6.81
C LYS A 545 -39.84 8.49 -5.75
N MET A 546 -40.00 7.17 -5.81
CA MET A 546 -40.95 6.40 -5.02
C MET A 546 -40.20 5.33 -4.24
N ASN A 547 -40.22 5.42 -2.91
CA ASN A 547 -39.42 4.50 -2.07
C ASN A 547 -39.89 3.06 -2.22
N ASP A 548 -41.20 2.84 -2.24
CA ASP A 548 -41.83 1.53 -2.38
C ASP A 548 -41.53 0.85 -3.73
N VAL A 549 -41.46 1.61 -4.82
CA VAL A 549 -41.02 1.08 -6.12
C VAL A 549 -39.54 0.67 -6.07
N ALA A 550 -38.68 1.53 -5.51
CA ALA A 550 -37.26 1.24 -5.41
C ALA A 550 -36.97 0.07 -4.45
N ASP A 551 -37.69 -0.03 -3.33
CA ASP A 551 -37.59 -1.12 -2.36
C ASP A 551 -38.03 -2.45 -3.03
N GLU A 552 -39.09 -2.46 -3.85
CA GLU A 552 -39.50 -3.68 -4.59
C GLU A 552 -38.47 -4.07 -5.66
N MET A 553 -37.93 -3.12 -6.42
CA MET A 553 -36.82 -3.40 -7.35
C MET A 553 -35.59 -3.96 -6.61
N LEU A 554 -35.28 -3.43 -5.42
CA LEU A 554 -34.19 -3.91 -4.59
C LEU A 554 -34.44 -5.35 -4.12
N ASN A 555 -35.67 -5.71 -3.74
CA ASN A 555 -36.05 -7.09 -3.40
C ASN A 555 -35.76 -8.04 -4.56
N ARG A 556 -36.18 -7.68 -5.79
CA ARG A 556 -35.95 -8.50 -6.99
C ARG A 556 -34.49 -8.59 -7.43
N LEU A 557 -33.68 -7.58 -7.10
CA LEU A 557 -32.21 -7.66 -7.25
C LEU A 557 -31.59 -8.59 -6.21
N GLY A 558 -32.08 -8.54 -4.97
CA GLY A 558 -31.61 -9.38 -3.86
C GLY A 558 -31.86 -10.88 -4.08
N GLU A 559 -32.87 -11.23 -4.88
CA GLU A 559 -33.12 -12.61 -5.33
C GLU A 559 -32.00 -13.16 -6.25
N ARG A 560 -31.09 -12.31 -6.76
CA ARG A 560 -30.04 -12.68 -7.70
C ARG A 560 -28.65 -12.62 -7.04
N PRO A 561 -28.05 -13.78 -6.70
CA PRO A 561 -26.78 -13.81 -5.98
C PRO A 561 -25.61 -13.21 -6.79
N ASN A 562 -25.67 -13.22 -8.13
CA ASN A 562 -24.65 -12.61 -8.99
C ASN A 562 -24.77 -11.08 -9.12
N LYS A 563 -25.75 -10.45 -8.47
CA LYS A 563 -26.00 -8.99 -8.54
C LYS A 563 -25.85 -8.28 -7.19
N VAL A 564 -25.22 -8.90 -6.19
CA VAL A 564 -24.99 -8.31 -4.86
C VAL A 564 -24.36 -6.91 -4.95
N HIS A 565 -23.32 -6.73 -5.77
CA HIS A 565 -22.68 -5.43 -5.98
C HIS A 565 -23.64 -4.35 -6.53
N VAL A 566 -24.61 -4.73 -7.37
CA VAL A 566 -25.65 -3.82 -7.88
C VAL A 566 -26.66 -3.50 -6.79
N THR A 567 -27.10 -4.52 -6.03
CA THR A 567 -28.00 -4.38 -4.88
C THR A 567 -27.45 -3.38 -3.87
N GLU A 568 -26.19 -3.54 -3.49
CA GLU A 568 -25.49 -2.66 -2.54
C GLU A 568 -25.38 -1.22 -3.05
N ALA A 569 -25.01 -1.03 -4.32
CA ALA A 569 -24.92 0.30 -4.91
C ALA A 569 -26.30 0.96 -5.08
N PHE A 570 -27.33 0.17 -5.41
CA PHE A 570 -28.71 0.62 -5.50
C PHE A 570 -29.24 1.08 -4.13
N GLU A 571 -28.95 0.32 -3.08
CA GLU A 571 -29.29 0.66 -1.70
C GLU A 571 -28.63 1.98 -1.26
N ALA A 572 -27.34 2.17 -1.58
CA ALA A 572 -26.61 3.41 -1.27
C ALA A 572 -27.25 4.64 -1.96
N VAL A 573 -27.56 4.54 -3.26
CA VAL A 573 -28.24 5.62 -4.00
C VAL A 573 -29.67 5.86 -3.49
N LEU A 574 -30.39 4.81 -3.11
CA LEU A 574 -31.72 4.91 -2.50
C LEU A 574 -31.66 5.64 -1.15
N SER A 575 -30.71 5.28 -0.29
CA SER A 575 -30.47 5.94 1.01
C SER A 575 -30.12 7.42 0.82
N PHE A 576 -29.26 7.72 -0.15
CA PHE A 576 -28.96 9.09 -0.56
C PHE A 576 -30.22 9.85 -0.99
N CYS A 577 -31.05 9.27 -1.86
CA CYS A 577 -32.28 9.89 -2.33
C CYS A 577 -33.28 10.14 -1.18
N LYS A 578 -33.44 9.18 -0.26
CA LYS A 578 -34.25 9.31 0.96
C LYS A 578 -33.74 10.49 1.80
N THR A 579 -32.43 10.62 1.99
CA THR A 579 -31.78 11.69 2.74
C THR A 579 -31.97 13.07 2.07
N GLN A 580 -31.77 13.18 0.76
CA GLN A 580 -31.94 14.45 0.04
C GLN A 580 -33.40 14.91 0.02
N ARG A 581 -34.36 13.99 -0.16
CA ARG A 581 -35.79 14.31 -0.09
C ARG A 581 -36.18 14.84 1.28
N LYS A 582 -35.72 14.19 2.37
CA LYS A 582 -35.93 14.67 3.75
C LYS A 582 -35.37 16.09 3.93
N ARG A 583 -34.14 16.34 3.47
CA ARG A 583 -33.50 17.67 3.53
C ARG A 583 -34.29 18.74 2.76
N ILE A 584 -34.75 18.43 1.54
CA ILE A 584 -35.57 19.35 0.72
C ILE A 584 -36.89 19.68 1.44
N ASN A 585 -37.59 18.67 1.96
CA ASN A 585 -38.85 18.86 2.67
C ASN A 585 -38.67 19.72 3.93
N THR A 586 -37.65 19.44 4.75
CA THR A 586 -37.34 20.24 5.94
C THR A 586 -36.99 21.69 5.58
N ARG A 587 -36.24 21.93 4.49
CA ARG A 587 -35.94 23.29 4.01
C ARG A 587 -37.20 24.01 3.52
N ALA A 588 -38.07 23.33 2.77
CA ALA A 588 -39.33 23.89 2.29
C ALA A 588 -40.27 24.24 3.46
N GLU A 589 -40.34 23.38 4.48
CA GLU A 589 -41.12 23.64 5.70
C GLU A 589 -40.57 24.84 6.48
N LYS A 590 -39.25 24.91 6.69
CA LYS A 590 -38.60 26.08 7.31
C LYS A 590 -38.85 27.36 6.52
N ARG A 591 -38.80 27.31 5.19
CA ARG A 591 -39.13 28.45 4.33
C ARG A 591 -40.59 28.87 4.45
N ARG A 592 -41.53 27.92 4.46
CA ARG A 592 -42.96 28.22 4.69
C ARG A 592 -43.20 28.86 6.06
N LYS A 593 -42.54 28.36 7.11
CA LYS A 593 -42.64 28.93 8.47
C LYS A 593 -42.08 30.35 8.55
N THR A 594 -40.94 30.61 7.92
CA THR A 594 -40.33 31.96 7.89
C THR A 594 -41.14 32.94 7.04
N GLU A 595 -41.66 32.52 5.89
CA GLU A 595 -42.57 33.34 5.06
C GLU A 595 -43.89 33.63 5.80
N ALA A 596 -44.46 32.64 6.50
CA ALA A 596 -45.65 32.84 7.33
C ALA A 596 -45.38 33.82 8.50
N ALA A 597 -44.24 33.69 9.18
CA ALA A 597 -43.83 34.61 10.25
C ALA A 597 -43.62 36.04 9.73
N LYS A 598 -43.00 36.19 8.54
CA LYS A 598 -42.81 37.51 7.92
C LYS A 598 -44.15 38.16 7.55
N ARG A 599 -45.08 37.41 6.96
CA ARG A 599 -46.43 37.89 6.65
C ARG A 599 -47.22 38.28 7.90
N ALA A 600 -47.06 37.53 8.99
CA ALA A 600 -47.68 37.88 10.27
C ALA A 600 -47.10 39.19 10.85
N ALA A 601 -45.77 39.39 10.77
CA ALA A 601 -45.13 40.62 11.21
C ALA A 601 -45.52 41.85 10.38
N GLU A 602 -45.65 41.70 9.05
CA GLU A 602 -46.12 42.77 8.15
C GLU A 602 -47.59 43.13 8.41
N ALA A 603 -48.44 42.17 8.80
CA ALA A 603 -49.83 42.43 9.17
C ALA A 603 -49.98 43.15 10.52
N SER A 604 -49.02 43.00 11.44
CA SER A 604 -49.03 43.69 12.75
C SER A 604 -48.40 45.09 12.72
N GLY A 605 -47.72 45.48 11.64
CA GLY A 605 -47.07 46.80 11.48
C GLY A 605 -47.98 47.94 10.96
N SER A 606 -49.28 47.68 10.73
CA SER A 606 -50.21 48.63 10.11
C SER A 606 -51.22 49.26 11.09
N VAL A 607 -50.83 49.54 12.33
CA VAL A 607 -51.66 50.35 13.24
C VAL A 607 -50.82 51.45 13.91
N ALA A 608 -51.25 52.69 13.65
CA ALA A 608 -50.91 53.96 14.28
C ALA A 608 -49.60 54.65 13.85
N ALA A 609 -49.71 55.42 12.76
CA ALA A 609 -49.03 56.71 12.65
C ALA A 609 -49.51 57.65 13.78
N PRO A 610 -48.62 58.25 14.60
CA PRO A 610 -48.97 59.36 15.47
C PRO A 610 -48.90 60.70 14.70
N ALA A 611 -49.87 61.57 14.96
CA ALA A 611 -49.99 62.93 14.41
C ALA A 611 -48.88 63.90 14.91
N PRO A 612 -48.66 65.07 14.26
CA PRO A 612 -47.47 65.91 14.45
C PRO A 612 -47.61 67.07 15.47
N ALA A 613 -46.43 67.61 15.85
CA ALA A 613 -46.07 68.89 16.53
C ALA A 613 -46.09 68.92 18.10
N PRO A 614 -45.22 69.71 18.81
CA PRO A 614 -44.49 70.91 18.37
C PRO A 614 -42.96 70.99 18.69
N LEU A 615 -42.27 71.96 18.05
CA LEU A 615 -40.88 72.44 18.28
C LEU A 615 -40.76 73.32 19.56
N PRO A 616 -39.58 73.87 19.93
CA PRO A 616 -38.36 73.30 20.55
C PRO A 616 -38.10 73.92 21.95
N PRO A 617 -36.93 73.69 22.60
CA PRO A 617 -36.02 74.83 22.69
C PRO A 617 -34.53 74.48 22.50
N GLN A 618 -33.82 75.47 21.96
CA GLN A 618 -32.38 75.56 21.82
C GLN A 618 -31.67 75.57 23.19
N THR A 619 -30.42 75.07 23.23
CA THR A 619 -29.28 75.59 24.02
C THR A 619 -28.05 74.76 23.63
N THR A 620 -27.20 75.26 22.74
CA THR A 620 -25.92 75.96 23.01
C THR A 620 -24.81 75.12 23.63
N HIS A 621 -23.60 75.31 23.08
CA HIS A 621 -22.26 74.98 23.60
C HIS A 621 -21.77 73.53 23.39
N ARG A 622 -20.51 73.26 23.03
CA ARG A 622 -19.33 74.07 22.64
C ARG A 622 -18.24 73.08 22.23
N SER A 623 -17.40 73.51 21.29
CA SER A 623 -16.11 72.98 20.81
C SER A 623 -15.34 71.95 21.66
N GLY A 624 -14.58 71.09 20.97
CA GLY A 624 -13.33 70.56 21.54
C GLY A 624 -12.73 69.33 20.83
N TYR A 625 -12.10 69.56 19.67
CA TYR A 625 -10.94 68.80 19.15
C TYR A 625 -9.76 68.76 20.18
N PRO A 626 -8.58 68.14 19.93
CA PRO A 626 -8.16 67.01 19.08
C PRO A 626 -7.01 66.13 19.69
N PHE A 627 -6.42 65.27 18.83
CA PHE A 627 -4.97 64.99 18.68
C PHE A 627 -4.32 63.78 19.37
N SER A 628 -3.51 63.11 18.54
CA SER A 628 -2.65 61.94 18.77
C SER A 628 -1.35 62.26 19.54
N TYR A 629 -0.75 61.27 20.21
CA TYR A 629 0.60 60.70 19.94
C TYR A 629 1.16 59.85 21.12
N LEU A 630 1.69 58.67 20.77
CA LEU A 630 2.93 57.97 21.20
C LEU A 630 3.21 57.48 22.65
N THR A 631 3.60 56.18 22.70
CA THR A 631 4.62 55.47 23.54
C THR A 631 4.40 55.39 25.07
N THR A 632 4.60 54.27 25.79
CA THR A 632 5.85 53.47 25.91
C THR A 632 5.61 52.18 26.76
N THR A 633 6.37 51.10 26.47
CA THR A 633 6.95 50.06 27.36
C THR A 633 6.13 49.02 28.17
N HIS A 634 6.21 47.76 27.69
CA HIS A 634 6.76 46.51 28.33
C HIS A 634 6.02 45.76 29.49
N PRO A 635 6.34 44.45 29.74
CA PRO A 635 5.44 43.28 29.54
C PRO A 635 5.07 42.57 30.89
N PRO A 636 4.34 41.42 30.94
CA PRO A 636 4.96 40.09 30.72
C PRO A 636 4.03 38.91 30.27
N ALA A 637 4.68 37.78 29.96
CA ALA A 637 4.27 36.38 30.15
C ALA A 637 3.07 35.81 29.37
N ALA A 638 3.39 35.12 28.27
CA ALA A 638 2.56 34.05 27.71
C ALA A 638 2.78 32.76 28.52
N GLY A 639 1.74 32.32 29.22
CA GLY A 639 1.60 30.93 29.69
C GLY A 639 0.71 30.15 28.71
N PRO A 640 0.89 28.82 28.59
CA PRO A 640 0.15 28.00 27.62
C PRO A 640 -1.30 27.79 28.10
N SER A 641 -2.28 28.25 27.31
CA SER A 641 -3.68 27.90 27.51
C SER A 641 -3.97 26.52 26.92
N SER A 642 -3.93 25.50 27.76
CA SER A 642 -4.53 24.19 27.50
C SER A 642 -6.04 24.34 27.36
N SER A 643 -6.57 24.02 26.18
CA SER A 643 -8.02 23.92 25.94
C SER A 643 -8.47 22.50 26.34
N PRO A 644 -9.50 22.34 27.20
CA PRO A 644 -10.02 21.03 27.55
C PRO A 644 -10.99 20.52 26.47
N PHE A 645 -10.75 19.29 26.01
CA PHE A 645 -11.72 18.48 25.27
C PHE A 645 -12.97 18.24 26.13
N PRO A 646 -14.20 18.41 25.59
CA PRO A 646 -15.40 17.95 26.28
C PRO A 646 -15.54 16.43 26.12
N ALA A 647 -15.50 15.76 27.28
CA ALA A 647 -15.79 14.34 27.45
C ALA A 647 -17.21 14.00 26.96
N GLY A 648 -17.30 12.84 26.31
CA GLY A 648 -18.54 12.25 25.82
C GLY A 648 -19.51 11.92 26.94
N ILE A 649 -20.76 12.32 26.73
CA ILE A 649 -21.91 11.91 27.52
C ILE A 649 -22.31 10.51 27.05
N GLY A 650 -22.04 9.51 27.88
CA GLY A 650 -22.66 8.19 27.79
C GLY A 650 -24.07 8.25 28.35
N GLY A 651 -25.05 7.80 27.55
CA GLY A 651 -26.44 7.64 27.94
C GLY A 651 -26.77 6.16 28.10
N MET A 652 -27.17 5.80 29.33
CA MET A 652 -27.85 4.56 29.71
C MET A 652 -29.12 4.35 28.89
N GLU A 653 -29.34 3.14 28.42
CA GLU A 653 -30.68 2.61 28.17
C GLU A 653 -30.76 1.24 28.84
N ASP A 654 -31.64 1.16 29.83
CA ASP A 654 -32.16 -0.05 30.43
C ASP A 654 -33.63 0.25 30.80
N VAL A 655 -34.52 -0.70 30.47
CA VAL A 655 -35.93 -0.86 30.89
C VAL A 655 -36.97 0.01 30.14
N ASP A 656 -38.05 -0.48 29.49
CA ASP A 656 -38.86 -1.72 29.57
C ASP A 656 -39.06 -2.43 28.22
#